data_AF-A0A927A7G2-F1
#
_entry.id   AF-A0A927A7G2-F1
#
_cell.length_a   1.000
_cell.length_b   1.000
_cell.length_c   1.000
_cell.angle_alpha   90.00
_cell.angle_beta   90.00
_cell.angle_gamma   90.00
#
_symmetry.space_group_name_H-M   'P 1'
#
loop_
_entity.id
_entity.type
_entity.pdbx_description
1 polymer ?
#
loop_
_entity_poly.entity_id
_entity_poly.type
_entity_poly.pdbx_seq_one_letter_code
_entity_poly.pdbx_strand_id
1 'polypeptide(L)'
;MSEQPQISQNLFTNNTIGGNVTIKEINQITSFQPPQMEGNPFVPPQPREGGLFGRDDELAEVHQLLQSGKNVCVVSGMGGVGKTGLVREYVHSPDCKTHFSGGVYYINVRDRQNLAAEIVALTRWKFKSDLPPNLSPQQMVNACWETWKRQTEKVLLILDDVADLAENLKPYLPPSDLGTMRLLMTSRETPDKRIAEKLSLEILSLPAAVDLLASIIGANRVAAERKQAEKLCEDLGRLPLALELVGYYLDDEDYQQLSLLAMCQKLEHKVKHPALSPEQVPMGMQAQRGLQAAFDLSWEELKPEVKYLACVLGAFASAPIYWGFVTAIYQRLQDESFSPDDLKDRWLKSLRKLHLVILVEKDIYTLHLLVSDYFSEQLKKHPDYSQIKQTFCDVFADVASNVEQSSSLAIFNLIEPHLKKMIAWCKSNENTQLALSLNGLATLYKSQGRYSDAEPLYQQSLEIRKRQLGLDHPDVASSLNNLAGLYYSQGRYSDAEPLYQQSLGILKRLLGQDHPDVASSLNNLALLYHFQGRYSDAESLYQQSLEIYKRLLGQDHLDVASSLNNLALLYHFQGRYSDAESLYQQSLEIYKRLLGQDHPDVASSLNNLASLYESQGRYSDAEPLYQQSLEIYKRLLGQDHPDVATSLNNLAELYRLQGRYSDAELLHQQSLEIRKCLLGLDHPDVASSLNNLALLYSSQGRYSDAEPLYQQSLKIYKRLLGQDHPDVASSLNNLALLYKSQGRYSNAEPLLQQSLEIRKRLLGLDHPDVATSLNNLAALYKSQGRYSDAEPLLQQSLEIKKRLLGLDHPDVASSLNSLALLYHFQGRYSDAEPLYQQSLEILKRLLGQNHPNVATSLNNLASLYEYQGRYSDAEPLYQQSLEIYKRLLGLDHPDVASSLNNLAELYRLQGRYSDAEPLYQQSLEIRKRQLGQDHPDVATSLNNLASLYSSQGRYSDAELLYQQSLEIRKRQLGQDHPDVATSLNNLALLYEAQNKYVEAESLSKQALAIFQKRLGNQHPSTQNAAFVVKLLYIMSLLHCNKETLLDILQALAQQAELTEFNTEIALAMLKRLESNPELLSYIR
;
A
#
# COMPACT_ATOMS: atom_id res chain seq x y z
N MET A 1 -1.77 33.43 -3.58
CA MET A 1 -2.67 32.49 -4.28
C MET A 1 -2.25 31.08 -3.97
N SER A 2 -3.17 30.25 -3.44
CA SER A 2 -2.92 28.84 -3.19
C SER A 2 -2.69 28.14 -4.53
N GLU A 3 -1.42 27.89 -4.87
CA GLU A 3 -1.08 26.89 -5.87
C GLU A 3 -1.37 25.53 -5.26
N GLN A 4 -2.62 25.07 -5.33
CA GLN A 4 -2.86 23.65 -5.15
C GLN A 4 -2.10 22.93 -6.27
N PRO A 5 -1.16 22.01 -5.94
CA PRO A 5 -0.52 21.20 -6.95
C PRO A 5 -1.61 20.45 -7.72
N GLN A 6 -1.51 20.39 -9.06
CA GLN A 6 -2.28 19.42 -9.84
C GLN A 6 -1.69 18.04 -9.55
N ILE A 7 -2.15 17.44 -8.45
CA ILE A 7 -1.88 16.05 -8.17
C ILE A 7 -2.79 15.26 -9.10
N SER A 8 -2.25 14.25 -9.79
CA SER A 8 -3.04 13.45 -10.71
C SER A 8 -4.26 12.89 -9.99
N GLN A 9 -5.46 13.35 -10.38
CA GLN A 9 -6.73 12.87 -9.86
C GLN A 9 -6.86 11.34 -10.01
N ASN A 10 -6.11 10.74 -10.94
CA ASN A 10 -6.04 9.30 -11.20
C ASN A 10 -5.55 8.44 -10.03
N LEU A 11 -4.95 9.01 -8.97
CA LEU A 11 -4.46 8.23 -7.81
C LEU A 11 -5.46 8.14 -6.65
N PHE A 12 -6.41 9.07 -6.56
CA PHE A 12 -7.23 9.23 -5.35
C PHE A 12 -8.53 8.46 -5.39
N THR A 13 -9.05 8.24 -6.60
CA THR A 13 -10.28 7.49 -6.81
C THR A 13 -9.91 6.11 -7.32
N ASN A 14 -9.90 5.14 -6.42
CA ASN A 14 -10.05 3.74 -6.82
C ASN A 14 -11.50 3.59 -7.28
N ASN A 15 -11.83 4.16 -8.45
CA ASN A 15 -13.09 3.88 -9.11
C ASN A 15 -13.06 2.39 -9.43
N THR A 16 -13.97 1.66 -8.81
CA THR A 16 -14.12 0.23 -9.06
C THR A 16 -14.69 0.15 -10.47
N ILE A 17 -13.81 -0.11 -11.43
CA ILE A 17 -14.20 -0.55 -12.76
C ILE A 17 -14.97 -1.85 -12.50
N GLY A 18 -16.23 -1.91 -12.91
CA GLY A 18 -17.10 -3.09 -12.80
C GLY A 18 -16.61 -4.29 -13.64
N GLY A 19 -15.34 -4.27 -14.06
CA GLY A 19 -14.61 -5.32 -14.74
C GLY A 19 -14.12 -6.38 -13.77
N ASN A 20 -15.03 -6.95 -12.99
CA ASN A 20 -14.94 -8.38 -12.79
C ASN A 20 -15.23 -9.02 -14.14
N VAL A 21 -14.20 -9.17 -14.99
CA VAL A 21 -14.20 -10.29 -15.95
C VAL A 21 -13.85 -11.54 -15.14
N THR A 22 -14.73 -11.86 -14.20
CA THR A 22 -14.99 -13.24 -13.85
C THR A 22 -15.88 -13.75 -14.97
N ILE A 23 -15.45 -14.83 -15.61
CA ILE A 23 -16.36 -15.76 -16.26
C ILE A 23 -17.40 -16.10 -15.19
N LYS A 24 -18.59 -15.50 -15.25
CA LYS A 24 -19.68 -15.82 -14.33
C LYS A 24 -20.30 -17.16 -14.72
N GLU A 25 -20.83 -17.82 -13.69
CA GLU A 25 -21.74 -18.98 -13.69
C GLU A 25 -21.18 -20.34 -13.28
N ILE A 26 -20.63 -20.47 -12.05
CA ILE A 26 -20.85 -21.67 -11.21
C ILE A 26 -21.00 -21.24 -9.72
N ASN A 27 -21.95 -20.35 -9.43
CA ASN A 27 -22.40 -20.14 -8.05
C ASN A 27 -23.46 -21.20 -7.71
N GLN A 28 -23.01 -22.43 -7.48
CA GLN A 28 -23.83 -23.42 -6.75
C GLN A 28 -23.06 -24.62 -6.17
N ILE A 29 -21.75 -24.81 -6.45
CA ILE A 29 -21.03 -26.02 -5.97
C ILE A 29 -19.87 -25.72 -4.98
N THR A 30 -19.33 -24.50 -4.90
CA THR A 30 -18.25 -24.19 -3.94
C THR A 30 -18.35 -22.75 -3.42
N SER A 31 -19.29 -22.48 -2.52
CA SER A 31 -19.28 -21.24 -1.73
C SER A 31 -18.17 -21.34 -0.68
N PHE A 32 -16.94 -21.07 -1.08
CA PHE A 32 -15.83 -20.87 -0.15
C PHE A 32 -16.07 -19.53 0.56
N GLN A 33 -16.69 -19.56 1.74
CA GLN A 33 -16.68 -18.40 2.64
C GLN A 33 -15.36 -18.43 3.41
N PRO A 34 -14.47 -17.44 3.21
CA PRO A 34 -13.19 -17.44 3.90
C PRO A 34 -13.40 -17.29 5.42
N PRO A 35 -12.69 -18.08 6.24
CA PRO A 35 -12.66 -17.83 7.67
C PRO A 35 -11.98 -16.48 7.95
N GLN A 36 -12.58 -15.67 8.81
CA GLN A 36 -11.98 -14.44 9.33
C GLN A 36 -10.80 -14.81 10.23
N MET A 37 -9.57 -14.64 9.76
CA MET A 37 -8.36 -14.73 10.59
C MET A 37 -7.79 -13.33 10.82
N GLU A 38 -8.08 -12.74 11.98
CA GLU A 38 -7.41 -11.55 12.49
C GLU A 38 -6.13 -11.95 13.26
N GLY A 39 -4.91 -11.75 12.72
CA GLY A 39 -3.70 -12.03 13.53
C GLY A 39 -2.32 -11.95 12.88
N ASN A 40 -1.29 -11.84 13.74
CA ASN A 40 0.16 -11.85 13.39
C ASN A 40 0.55 -13.16 12.65
N PRO A 41 1.15 -13.09 11.45
CA PRO A 41 1.45 -14.28 10.64
C PRO A 41 2.68 -15.09 11.13
N PHE A 42 3.45 -14.59 12.10
CA PHE A 42 4.65 -15.25 12.67
C PHE A 42 4.44 -15.73 14.11
N VAL A 43 3.20 -15.97 14.50
CA VAL A 43 2.85 -16.43 15.86
C VAL A 43 3.31 -17.89 16.05
N PRO A 44 4.01 -18.20 17.15
CA PRO A 44 4.31 -19.59 17.48
C PRO A 44 3.00 -20.37 17.67
N PRO A 45 2.91 -21.60 17.15
CA PRO A 45 1.72 -22.43 17.33
C PRO A 45 1.46 -22.69 18.82
N GLN A 46 0.19 -22.80 19.19
CA GLN A 46 -0.26 -22.97 20.58
C GLN A 46 0.47 -24.14 21.28
N PRO A 47 0.66 -24.05 22.62
CA PRO A 47 1.30 -25.12 23.38
C PRO A 47 0.47 -26.40 23.32
N ARG A 48 1.10 -27.53 23.64
CA ARG A 48 0.42 -28.82 23.58
C ARG A 48 -0.65 -28.89 24.68
N GLU A 49 -1.83 -29.43 24.36
CA GLU A 49 -2.78 -29.85 25.38
C GLU A 49 -2.13 -30.93 26.26
N GLY A 50 -1.94 -30.63 27.55
CA GLY A 50 -1.24 -31.49 28.51
C GLY A 50 0.21 -31.12 28.84
N GLY A 51 0.84 -30.21 28.10
CA GLY A 51 2.23 -29.76 28.34
C GLY A 51 3.32 -30.73 27.88
N LEU A 52 4.59 -30.36 28.09
CA LEU A 52 5.76 -31.16 27.69
C LEU A 52 6.33 -31.94 28.88
N PHE A 53 6.22 -33.27 28.85
CA PHE A 53 6.57 -34.12 30.00
C PHE A 53 8.05 -34.48 30.07
N GLY A 54 8.61 -34.35 31.29
CA GLY A 54 9.94 -34.82 31.65
C GLY A 54 11.07 -34.18 30.84
N ARG A 55 10.85 -32.91 30.45
CA ARG A 55 11.80 -32.07 29.72
C ARG A 55 12.06 -30.74 30.44
N ASP A 56 11.75 -30.68 31.73
CA ASP A 56 11.93 -29.45 32.53
C ASP A 56 13.40 -29.03 32.59
N ASP A 57 14.29 -30.02 32.71
CA ASP A 57 15.73 -29.79 32.67
C ASP A 57 16.17 -29.26 31.29
N GLU A 58 15.69 -29.85 30.19
CA GLU A 58 16.00 -29.36 28.84
C GLU A 58 15.34 -28.02 28.53
N LEU A 59 14.16 -27.70 29.08
CA LEU A 59 13.53 -26.38 28.98
C LEU A 59 14.37 -25.33 29.71
N ALA A 60 14.83 -25.65 30.92
CA ALA A 60 15.75 -24.82 31.68
C ALA A 60 17.11 -24.70 30.97
N GLU A 61 17.61 -25.78 30.34
CA GLU A 61 18.85 -25.78 29.57
C GLU A 61 18.71 -24.95 28.29
N VAL A 62 17.60 -25.05 27.54
CA VAL A 62 17.30 -24.15 26.41
C VAL A 62 17.32 -22.71 26.89
N HIS A 63 16.68 -22.40 28.01
CA HIS A 63 16.68 -21.05 28.59
C HIS A 63 18.12 -20.60 28.92
N GLN A 64 18.90 -21.44 29.59
CA GLN A 64 20.28 -21.16 29.98
C GLN A 64 21.21 -20.99 28.75
N LEU A 65 21.08 -21.83 27.74
CA LEU A 65 21.84 -21.76 26.50
C LEU A 65 21.49 -20.50 25.71
N LEU A 66 20.23 -20.08 25.70
CA LEU A 66 19.81 -18.81 25.09
C LEU A 66 20.27 -17.58 25.91
N GLN A 67 20.59 -17.76 27.19
CA GLN A 67 21.26 -16.75 28.01
C GLN A 67 22.80 -16.76 27.87
N SER A 68 23.37 -17.82 27.31
CA SER A 68 24.80 -17.95 27.09
C SER A 68 25.34 -17.00 26.01
N GLY A 69 26.67 -16.99 25.82
CA GLY A 69 27.37 -16.01 25.00
C GLY A 69 27.16 -16.11 23.48
N LYS A 70 26.58 -17.20 22.94
CA LYS A 70 26.33 -17.33 21.48
C LYS A 70 24.89 -16.95 21.13
N ASN A 71 24.70 -16.37 19.94
CA ASN A 71 23.39 -15.88 19.49
C ASN A 71 22.51 -16.99 18.88
N VAL A 72 23.04 -18.19 18.65
CA VAL A 72 22.33 -19.30 17.99
C VAL A 72 22.37 -20.54 18.87
N CYS A 73 21.20 -21.14 19.11
CA CYS A 73 21.01 -22.42 19.79
C CYS A 73 20.28 -23.36 18.83
N VAL A 74 20.80 -24.57 18.65
CA VAL A 74 20.16 -25.62 17.85
C VAL A 74 19.78 -26.77 18.77
N VAL A 75 18.49 -27.05 18.83
CA VAL A 75 17.92 -28.27 19.37
C VAL A 75 18.02 -29.33 18.27
N SER A 76 18.97 -30.25 18.44
CA SER A 76 19.26 -31.32 17.49
C SER A 76 18.83 -32.68 18.04
N GLY A 77 18.35 -33.57 17.20
CA GLY A 77 17.88 -34.88 17.67
C GLY A 77 17.06 -35.64 16.64
N MET A 78 16.74 -36.89 16.95
CA MET A 78 16.02 -37.79 16.04
C MET A 78 14.59 -37.31 15.73
N GLY A 79 13.99 -37.81 14.65
CA GLY A 79 12.57 -37.56 14.36
C GLY A 79 11.68 -38.11 15.50
N GLY A 80 10.64 -37.38 15.88
CA GLY A 80 9.70 -37.81 16.93
C GLY A 80 10.17 -37.59 18.37
N VAL A 81 11.42 -37.14 18.59
CA VAL A 81 12.00 -36.92 19.94
C VAL A 81 11.43 -35.69 20.69
N GLY A 82 10.60 -34.90 20.01
CA GLY A 82 9.93 -33.75 20.63
C GLY A 82 10.61 -32.40 20.44
N LYS A 83 11.55 -32.22 19.50
CA LYS A 83 12.25 -30.92 19.29
C LYS A 83 11.31 -29.75 19.08
N THR A 84 10.39 -29.87 18.12
CA THR A 84 9.35 -28.86 17.86
C THR A 84 8.45 -28.67 19.06
N GLY A 85 8.14 -29.74 19.80
CA GLY A 85 7.39 -29.66 21.06
C GLY A 85 8.12 -28.86 22.14
N LEU A 86 9.41 -29.12 22.34
CA LEU A 86 10.28 -28.40 23.29
C LEU A 86 10.32 -26.90 23.00
N VAL A 87 10.52 -26.54 21.73
CA VAL A 87 10.53 -25.14 21.32
C VAL A 87 9.15 -24.49 21.49
N ARG A 88 8.07 -25.18 21.12
CA ARG A 88 6.69 -24.69 21.30
C ARG A 88 6.33 -24.47 22.78
N GLU A 89 6.77 -25.35 23.66
CA GLU A 89 6.47 -25.21 25.09
C GLU A 89 7.32 -24.10 25.71
N TYR A 90 8.61 -24.05 25.36
CA TYR A 90 9.52 -23.02 25.84
C TYR A 90 9.00 -21.61 25.55
N VAL A 91 8.47 -21.38 24.35
CA VAL A 91 8.08 -20.03 23.91
C VAL A 91 6.81 -19.52 24.59
N HIS A 92 6.02 -20.43 25.14
CA HIS A 92 4.85 -20.10 25.94
C HIS A 92 5.16 -19.98 27.44
N SER A 93 6.38 -20.38 27.87
CA SER A 93 6.80 -20.34 29.27
C SER A 93 6.92 -18.91 29.81
N PRO A 94 6.65 -18.69 31.11
CA PRO A 94 6.85 -17.40 31.76
C PRO A 94 8.29 -16.88 31.61
N ASP A 95 9.27 -17.78 31.67
CA ASP A 95 10.69 -17.44 31.58
C ASP A 95 11.06 -16.90 30.20
N CYS A 96 10.55 -17.53 29.13
CA CYS A 96 10.76 -17.03 27.77
C CYS A 96 10.07 -15.67 27.57
N LYS A 97 8.80 -15.53 27.99
CA LYS A 97 8.05 -14.27 27.85
C LYS A 97 8.68 -13.11 28.63
N THR A 98 9.21 -13.39 29.82
CA THR A 98 9.88 -12.39 30.65
C THR A 98 11.25 -12.02 30.09
N HIS A 99 12.00 -12.99 29.57
CA HIS A 99 13.34 -12.76 29.05
C HIS A 99 13.35 -12.10 27.67
N PHE A 100 12.41 -12.45 26.79
CA PHE A 100 12.29 -11.92 25.43
C PHE A 100 11.14 -10.92 25.31
N SER A 101 11.24 -9.82 26.05
CA SER A 101 10.23 -8.75 26.06
C SER A 101 9.98 -8.12 24.68
N GLY A 102 10.94 -8.22 23.75
CA GLY A 102 10.81 -7.75 22.37
C GLY A 102 9.98 -8.64 21.46
N GLY A 103 9.53 -9.80 21.96
CA GLY A 103 8.65 -10.74 21.28
C GLY A 103 9.35 -12.00 20.78
N VAL A 104 8.52 -12.97 20.40
CA VAL A 104 8.93 -14.29 19.88
C VAL A 104 8.31 -14.50 18.50
N TYR A 105 9.12 -14.92 17.53
CA TYR A 105 8.71 -15.07 16.13
C TYR A 105 9.02 -16.48 15.63
N TYR A 106 8.09 -17.07 14.89
CA TYR A 106 8.16 -18.46 14.44
C TYR A 106 8.12 -18.58 12.91
N ILE A 107 9.11 -19.28 12.34
CA ILE A 107 9.22 -19.60 10.91
C ILE A 107 9.39 -21.12 10.77
N ASN A 108 8.50 -21.76 10.03
CA ASN A 108 8.67 -23.16 9.59
C ASN A 108 9.44 -23.17 8.26
N VAL A 109 10.64 -23.76 8.26
CA VAL A 109 11.58 -23.68 7.14
C VAL A 109 11.29 -24.69 6.03
N ARG A 110 10.61 -25.80 6.32
CA ARG A 110 10.34 -26.87 5.34
C ARG A 110 9.21 -26.51 4.34
N ASP A 111 8.24 -25.72 4.77
CA ASP A 111 7.07 -25.35 3.94
C ASP A 111 7.32 -24.12 3.06
N ARG A 112 8.40 -23.37 3.32
CA ARG A 112 8.69 -22.09 2.66
C ARG A 112 10.05 -22.16 1.97
N GLN A 113 10.04 -22.25 0.64
CA GLN A 113 11.21 -22.50 -0.22
C GLN A 113 12.33 -21.44 -0.13
N ASN A 114 12.17 -20.34 0.62
CA ASN A 114 13.16 -19.26 0.70
C ASN A 114 13.22 -18.60 2.10
N LEU A 115 14.12 -19.07 2.96
CA LEU A 115 14.34 -18.52 4.31
C LEU A 115 14.72 -17.03 4.31
N ALA A 116 15.45 -16.57 3.29
CA ALA A 116 15.84 -15.17 3.19
C ALA A 116 14.61 -14.26 3.03
N ALA A 117 13.61 -14.70 2.25
CA ALA A 117 12.35 -13.97 2.10
C ALA A 117 11.58 -13.87 3.42
N GLU A 118 11.61 -14.92 4.24
CA GLU A 118 10.92 -14.97 5.54
C GLU A 118 11.55 -14.06 6.60
N ILE A 119 12.88 -14.09 6.71
CA ILE A 119 13.63 -13.17 7.59
C ILE A 119 13.31 -11.71 7.23
N VAL A 120 13.23 -11.44 5.93
CA VAL A 120 12.89 -10.12 5.40
C VAL A 120 11.44 -9.75 5.75
N ALA A 121 10.47 -10.64 5.49
CA ALA A 121 9.06 -10.42 5.80
C ALA A 121 8.84 -10.17 7.30
N LEU A 122 9.49 -10.96 8.16
CA LEU A 122 9.45 -10.78 9.61
C LEU A 122 10.03 -9.42 10.04
N THR A 123 11.20 -9.06 9.53
CA THR A 123 11.87 -7.78 9.86
C THR A 123 10.99 -6.59 9.47
N ARG A 124 10.35 -6.68 8.30
CA ARG A 124 9.44 -5.65 7.81
C ARG A 124 8.20 -5.56 8.67
N TRP A 125 7.56 -6.70 8.98
CA TRP A 125 6.41 -6.77 9.87
C TRP A 125 6.70 -6.14 11.24
N LYS A 126 7.81 -6.53 11.89
CA LYS A 126 8.13 -6.11 13.27
C LYS A 126 8.50 -4.62 13.37
N PHE A 127 9.43 -4.14 12.55
CA PHE A 127 9.92 -2.77 12.67
C PHE A 127 9.17 -1.77 11.81
N LYS A 128 8.19 -2.25 11.02
CA LYS A 128 7.57 -1.45 9.95
C LYS A 128 8.66 -0.82 9.06
N SER A 129 9.77 -1.55 8.89
CA SER A 129 11.04 -1.04 8.38
C SER A 129 11.16 -1.23 6.88
N ASP A 130 11.66 -0.19 6.27
CA ASP A 130 11.98 -0.10 4.86
C ASP A 130 13.42 -0.56 4.63
N LEU A 131 13.62 -1.85 4.30
CA LEU A 131 14.93 -2.43 3.96
C LEU A 131 15.37 -2.08 2.52
N PRO A 132 16.66 -1.78 2.23
CA PRO A 132 17.11 -1.34 0.90
C PRO A 132 16.73 -2.33 -0.22
N PRO A 133 16.11 -1.87 -1.34
CA PRO A 133 15.80 -2.73 -2.49
C PRO A 133 17.06 -3.05 -3.33
N ASN A 134 16.98 -4.09 -4.18
CA ASN A 134 18.05 -4.57 -5.09
C ASN A 134 19.29 -5.22 -4.44
N LEU A 135 19.15 -5.70 -3.21
CA LEU A 135 20.17 -6.51 -2.57
C LEU A 135 19.99 -7.99 -2.94
N SER A 136 21.09 -8.71 -3.13
CA SER A 136 21.03 -10.18 -3.17
C SER A 136 20.36 -10.71 -1.89
N PRO A 137 19.74 -11.91 -1.91
CA PRO A 137 19.07 -12.46 -0.72
C PRO A 137 19.93 -12.41 0.55
N GLN A 138 21.24 -12.66 0.42
CA GLN A 138 22.20 -12.59 1.53
C GLN A 138 22.42 -11.14 2.03
N GLN A 139 22.64 -10.19 1.13
CA GLN A 139 22.80 -8.79 1.50
C GLN A 139 21.53 -8.21 2.15
N MET A 140 20.36 -8.66 1.70
CA MET A 140 19.08 -8.23 2.26
C MET A 140 18.88 -8.76 3.69
N VAL A 141 19.26 -10.02 3.93
CA VAL A 141 19.27 -10.59 5.29
C VAL A 141 20.28 -9.89 6.19
N ASN A 142 21.47 -9.54 5.70
CA ASN A 142 22.41 -8.73 6.47
C ASN A 142 21.83 -7.35 6.85
N ALA A 143 21.13 -6.69 5.93
CA ALA A 143 20.44 -5.43 6.21
C ALA A 143 19.28 -5.60 7.22
N CYS A 144 18.61 -6.76 7.21
CA CYS A 144 17.65 -7.10 8.25
C CYS A 144 18.34 -7.10 9.61
N TRP A 145 19.46 -7.81 9.73
CA TRP A 145 20.21 -7.90 10.99
C TRP A 145 20.72 -6.56 11.50
N GLU A 146 21.17 -5.67 10.61
CA GLU A 146 21.49 -4.28 10.98
C GLU A 146 20.28 -3.51 11.51
N THR A 147 19.08 -3.79 11.01
CA THR A 147 17.83 -3.21 11.54
C THR A 147 17.51 -3.77 12.93
N TRP A 148 17.65 -5.09 13.10
CA TRP A 148 17.48 -5.74 14.40
C TRP A 148 18.47 -5.24 15.45
N LYS A 149 19.66 -4.73 15.08
CA LYS A 149 20.61 -4.12 16.05
C LYS A 149 20.04 -2.90 16.77
N ARG A 150 19.01 -2.25 16.21
CA ARG A 150 18.32 -1.11 16.85
C ARG A 150 17.38 -1.53 17.97
N GLN A 151 16.99 -2.80 18.00
CA GLN A 151 16.13 -3.33 19.04
C GLN A 151 16.91 -3.39 20.36
N THR A 152 16.39 -2.71 21.37
CA THR A 152 16.96 -2.69 22.72
C THR A 152 16.46 -3.84 23.59
N GLU A 153 15.25 -4.32 23.31
CA GLU A 153 14.64 -5.46 23.99
C GLU A 153 15.13 -6.79 23.40
N LYS A 154 15.19 -7.84 24.23
CA LYS A 154 15.60 -9.16 23.73
C LYS A 154 14.50 -9.80 22.89
N VAL A 155 14.89 -10.43 21.79
CA VAL A 155 13.99 -11.10 20.84
C VAL A 155 14.42 -12.54 20.62
N LEU A 156 13.44 -13.43 20.49
CA LEU A 156 13.66 -14.81 20.09
C LEU A 156 13.09 -15.07 18.69
N LEU A 157 13.93 -15.52 17.77
CA LEU A 157 13.51 -16.04 16.47
C LEU A 157 13.64 -17.56 16.45
N ILE A 158 12.59 -18.23 16.00
CA ILE A 158 12.52 -19.68 15.91
C ILE A 158 12.52 -20.08 14.44
N LEU A 159 13.45 -20.97 14.08
CA LEU A 159 13.45 -21.67 12.79
C LEU A 159 13.18 -23.15 13.04
N ASP A 160 11.98 -23.60 12.68
CA ASP A 160 11.56 -24.98 12.90
C ASP A 160 11.81 -25.85 11.66
N ASP A 161 12.29 -27.07 11.89
CA ASP A 161 12.64 -28.12 10.93
C ASP A 161 13.65 -27.68 9.85
N VAL A 162 14.78 -27.14 10.29
CA VAL A 162 15.88 -26.74 9.40
C VAL A 162 16.63 -27.97 8.87
N ALA A 163 16.60 -28.16 7.54
CA ALA A 163 17.46 -29.10 6.81
C ALA A 163 18.75 -28.41 6.33
N ASP A 164 19.84 -29.17 6.18
CA ASP A 164 21.13 -28.75 5.58
C ASP A 164 21.78 -27.53 6.28
N LEU A 165 22.14 -27.69 7.57
CA LEU A 165 22.75 -26.64 8.41
C LEU A 165 24.05 -26.08 7.82
N ALA A 166 24.80 -26.88 7.05
CA ALA A 166 26.16 -26.58 6.62
C ALA A 166 26.26 -25.80 5.28
N GLU A 167 25.41 -26.10 4.29
CA GLU A 167 25.56 -25.54 2.93
C GLU A 167 24.64 -24.33 2.65
N ASN A 168 23.43 -24.27 3.23
CA ASN A 168 22.42 -23.28 2.84
C ASN A 168 22.09 -22.21 3.91
N LEU A 169 22.38 -22.46 5.19
CA LEU A 169 21.89 -21.61 6.29
C LEU A 169 22.88 -20.54 6.76
N LYS A 170 24.18 -20.84 6.72
CA LYS A 170 25.26 -19.99 7.22
C LYS A 170 25.24 -18.55 6.68
N PRO A 171 24.90 -18.30 5.40
CA PRO A 171 24.76 -16.94 4.85
C PRO A 171 23.66 -16.09 5.51
N TYR A 172 22.69 -16.71 6.19
CA TYR A 172 21.48 -16.05 6.68
C TYR A 172 21.42 -15.96 8.21
N LEU A 173 22.43 -16.44 8.93
CA LEU A 173 22.47 -16.35 10.39
C LEU A 173 22.68 -14.90 10.86
N PRO A 174 22.10 -14.51 12.01
CA PRO A 174 22.38 -13.22 12.62
C PRO A 174 23.86 -13.11 12.98
N PRO A 175 24.48 -11.93 12.80
CA PRO A 175 25.87 -11.72 13.13
C PRO A 175 26.10 -11.81 14.64
N SER A 176 27.33 -12.16 15.04
CA SER A 176 27.68 -12.40 16.44
C SER A 176 27.57 -11.16 17.34
N ASP A 177 27.59 -9.96 16.75
CA ASP A 177 27.44 -8.68 17.46
C ASP A 177 25.97 -8.29 17.71
N LEU A 178 24.98 -9.00 17.14
CA LEU A 178 23.54 -8.79 17.39
C LEU A 178 23.12 -9.43 18.73
N GLY A 179 23.57 -8.85 19.83
CA GLY A 179 23.40 -9.41 21.19
C GLY A 179 21.97 -9.42 21.74
N THR A 180 21.04 -8.65 21.16
CA THR A 180 19.63 -8.61 21.58
C THR A 180 18.77 -9.68 20.92
N MET A 181 19.24 -10.30 19.83
CA MET A 181 18.52 -11.38 19.17
C MET A 181 19.10 -12.74 19.55
N ARG A 182 18.22 -13.69 19.82
CA ARG A 182 18.55 -15.11 19.97
C ARG A 182 17.81 -15.92 18.92
N LEU A 183 18.52 -16.89 18.36
CA LEU A 183 18.00 -17.78 17.34
C LEU A 183 17.91 -19.19 17.91
N LEU A 184 16.72 -19.76 17.88
CA LEU A 184 16.44 -21.12 18.33
C LEU A 184 16.01 -21.96 17.14
N MET A 185 16.74 -23.02 16.85
CA MET A 185 16.48 -23.87 15.70
C MET A 185 16.14 -25.29 16.11
N THR A 186 15.28 -25.96 15.35
CA THR A 186 15.18 -27.42 15.41
C THR A 186 15.78 -28.03 14.15
N SER A 187 16.60 -29.07 14.31
CA SER A 187 17.20 -29.77 13.17
C SER A 187 17.48 -31.23 13.50
N ARG A 188 17.68 -32.06 12.47
CA ARG A 188 18.21 -33.43 12.60
C ARG A 188 19.74 -33.46 12.58
N GLU A 189 20.36 -32.41 12.06
CA GLU A 189 21.81 -32.31 11.94
C GLU A 189 22.44 -31.73 13.21
N THR A 190 23.72 -32.04 13.41
CA THR A 190 24.52 -31.47 14.49
C THR A 190 25.24 -30.22 13.97
N PRO A 191 25.04 -29.03 14.57
CA PRO A 191 25.73 -27.82 14.12
C PRO A 191 27.23 -27.87 14.45
N ASP A 192 28.04 -27.11 13.70
CA ASP A 192 29.42 -26.81 14.10
C ASP A 192 29.42 -26.05 15.43
N LYS A 193 30.16 -26.56 16.43
CA LYS A 193 30.29 -25.96 17.78
C LYS A 193 30.79 -24.51 17.75
N ARG A 194 31.44 -24.09 16.66
CA ARG A 194 31.89 -22.71 16.45
C ARG A 194 30.76 -21.75 16.08
N ILE A 195 29.62 -22.26 15.62
CA ILE A 195 28.53 -21.46 15.04
C ILE A 195 27.31 -21.37 15.97
N ALA A 196 26.97 -22.47 16.67
CA ALA A 196 25.81 -22.50 17.56
C ALA A 196 26.11 -23.26 18.86
N GLU A 197 25.40 -22.89 19.92
CA GLU A 197 25.22 -23.81 21.04
C GLU A 197 24.32 -24.96 20.62
N LYS A 198 24.64 -26.15 21.13
CA LYS A 198 23.93 -27.38 20.78
C LYS A 198 23.25 -27.92 22.02
N LEU A 199 21.94 -28.09 21.92
CA LEU A 199 21.20 -28.98 22.80
C LEU A 199 20.92 -30.26 22.03
N SER A 200 21.49 -31.38 22.49
CA SER A 200 21.20 -32.69 21.91
C SER A 200 19.99 -33.25 22.63
N LEU A 201 18.83 -33.17 21.99
CA LEU A 201 17.60 -33.73 22.55
C LEU A 201 17.63 -35.24 22.34
N GLU A 202 18.00 -35.96 23.40
CA GLU A 202 18.00 -37.42 23.43
C GLU A 202 16.58 -37.96 23.62
N ILE A 203 16.40 -39.27 23.52
CA ILE A 203 15.12 -39.92 23.87
C ILE A 203 14.76 -39.63 25.33
N LEU A 204 13.48 -39.76 25.71
CA LEU A 204 13.07 -39.50 27.09
C LEU A 204 13.78 -40.47 28.05
N SER A 205 14.07 -39.99 29.26
CA SER A 205 14.43 -40.89 30.35
C SER A 205 13.26 -41.85 30.61
N LEU A 206 13.55 -43.06 31.12
CA LEU A 206 12.49 -44.03 31.39
C LEU A 206 11.41 -43.48 32.36
N PRO A 207 11.76 -42.75 33.45
CA PRO A 207 10.77 -42.08 34.28
C PRO A 207 9.93 -41.06 33.51
N ALA A 208 10.56 -40.18 32.72
CA ALA A 208 9.86 -39.18 31.92
C ALA A 208 8.91 -39.77 30.87
N ALA A 209 9.33 -40.86 30.22
CA ALA A 209 8.50 -41.59 29.25
C ALA A 209 7.27 -42.21 29.92
N VAL A 210 7.44 -42.77 31.12
CA VAL A 210 6.35 -43.31 31.92
C VAL A 210 5.42 -42.19 32.38
N ASP A 211 5.95 -41.04 32.81
CA ASP A 211 5.14 -39.92 33.28
C ASP A 211 4.30 -39.32 32.13
N LEU A 212 4.88 -39.21 30.93
CA LEU A 212 4.14 -38.86 29.70
C LEU A 212 3.03 -39.88 29.41
N LEU A 213 3.31 -41.17 29.52
CA LEU A 213 2.29 -42.19 29.34
C LEU A 213 1.18 -42.06 30.40
N ALA A 214 1.56 -41.83 31.66
CA ALA A 214 0.66 -41.69 32.80
C ALA A 214 -0.24 -40.46 32.71
N SER A 215 0.21 -39.37 32.08
CA SER A 215 -0.63 -38.19 31.88
C SER A 215 -1.73 -38.42 30.85
N ILE A 216 -1.53 -39.36 29.93
CA ILE A 216 -2.51 -39.72 28.90
C ILE A 216 -3.47 -40.79 29.42
N ILE A 217 -2.97 -41.89 30.00
CA ILE A 217 -3.81 -43.06 30.37
C ILE A 217 -4.15 -43.15 31.87
N GLY A 218 -3.70 -42.17 32.65
CA GLY A 218 -3.89 -42.09 34.10
C GLY A 218 -2.79 -42.74 34.95
N ALA A 219 -2.30 -42.00 35.95
CA ALA A 219 -1.22 -42.44 36.85
C ALA A 219 -1.53 -43.73 37.62
N ASN A 220 -2.79 -43.97 37.99
CA ASN A 220 -3.19 -45.18 38.70
C ASN A 220 -3.01 -46.45 37.86
N ARG A 221 -3.29 -46.38 36.54
CA ARG A 221 -3.16 -47.49 35.61
C ARG A 221 -1.68 -47.83 35.37
N VAL A 222 -0.86 -46.81 35.17
CA VAL A 222 0.58 -46.96 35.05
C VAL A 222 1.22 -47.50 36.33
N ALA A 223 0.77 -47.07 37.51
CA ALA A 223 1.26 -47.57 38.80
C ALA A 223 0.89 -49.05 39.03
N ALA A 224 -0.32 -49.47 38.64
CA ALA A 224 -0.79 -50.85 38.77
C ALA A 224 0.01 -51.85 37.91
N GLU A 225 0.47 -51.43 36.74
CA GLU A 225 1.26 -52.25 35.80
C GLU A 225 2.64 -51.63 35.50
N ARG A 226 3.34 -51.14 36.54
CA ARG A 226 4.58 -50.35 36.41
C ARG A 226 5.66 -50.97 35.52
N LYS A 227 5.90 -52.28 35.67
CA LYS A 227 6.92 -53.01 34.87
C LYS A 227 6.56 -53.07 33.40
N GLN A 228 5.28 -53.22 33.08
CA GLN A 228 4.77 -53.24 31.72
C GLN A 228 4.74 -51.83 31.13
N ALA A 229 4.41 -50.80 31.91
CA ALA A 229 4.51 -49.41 31.48
C ALA A 229 5.96 -49.04 31.11
N GLU A 230 6.94 -49.47 31.91
CA GLU A 230 8.37 -49.28 31.61
C GLU A 230 8.77 -50.02 30.33
N LYS A 231 8.39 -51.29 30.19
CA LYS A 231 8.64 -52.06 28.96
C LYS A 231 8.00 -51.41 27.74
N LEU A 232 6.75 -50.94 27.85
CA LEU A 232 6.04 -50.26 26.77
C LEU A 232 6.79 -49.00 26.31
N CYS A 233 7.31 -48.22 27.26
CA CYS A 233 8.10 -47.04 26.95
C CYS A 233 9.40 -47.39 26.20
N GLU A 234 10.06 -48.50 26.57
CA GLU A 234 11.26 -49.02 25.89
C GLU A 234 10.95 -49.52 24.47
N ASP A 235 9.86 -50.25 24.30
CA ASP A 235 9.43 -50.80 23.00
C ASP A 235 9.09 -49.68 22.00
N LEU A 236 8.56 -48.55 22.51
CA LEU A 236 8.30 -47.33 21.75
C LEU A 236 9.54 -46.43 21.57
N GLY A 237 10.69 -46.88 22.08
CA GLY A 237 11.95 -46.17 22.01
C GLY A 237 11.97 -44.84 22.73
N ARG A 238 11.04 -44.67 23.69
CA ARG A 238 10.90 -43.49 24.55
C ARG A 238 10.80 -42.17 23.76
N LEU A 239 10.20 -42.23 22.57
CA LEU A 239 9.93 -41.05 21.74
C LEU A 239 8.58 -40.44 22.13
N PRO A 240 8.50 -39.14 22.44
CA PRO A 240 7.25 -38.48 22.79
C PRO A 240 6.11 -38.73 21.80
N LEU A 241 6.35 -38.60 20.49
CA LEU A 241 5.30 -38.84 19.50
C LEU A 241 4.82 -40.30 19.49
N ALA A 242 5.71 -41.28 19.66
CA ALA A 242 5.32 -42.69 19.70
C ALA A 242 4.50 -43.01 20.96
N LEU A 243 4.89 -42.42 22.09
CA LEU A 243 4.19 -42.52 23.36
C LEU A 243 2.82 -41.83 23.32
N GLU A 244 2.72 -40.67 22.65
CA GLU A 244 1.45 -39.96 22.46
C GLU A 244 0.49 -40.81 21.61
N LEU A 245 0.94 -41.30 20.46
CA LEU A 245 0.11 -42.15 19.59
C LEU A 245 -0.40 -43.41 20.30
N VAL A 246 0.45 -44.10 21.06
CA VAL A 246 0.05 -45.30 21.82
C VAL A 246 -0.70 -44.97 23.10
N GLY A 247 -0.38 -43.86 23.76
CA GLY A 247 -1.08 -43.39 24.95
C GLY A 247 -2.54 -43.06 24.61
N TYR A 248 -2.76 -42.27 23.57
CA TYR A 248 -4.11 -41.92 23.12
C TYR A 248 -4.87 -43.13 22.55
N TYR A 249 -4.18 -44.11 21.98
CA TYR A 249 -4.77 -45.42 21.66
C TYR A 249 -5.29 -46.15 22.90
N LEU A 250 -4.54 -46.14 24.01
CA LEU A 250 -4.89 -46.81 25.26
C LEU A 250 -5.92 -46.06 26.10
N ASP A 251 -6.02 -44.74 25.96
CA ASP A 251 -7.01 -43.89 26.63
C ASP A 251 -8.42 -44.02 26.00
N ASP A 252 -8.50 -44.52 24.77
CA ASP A 252 -9.79 -44.77 24.12
C ASP A 252 -10.67 -45.73 24.94
N GLU A 253 -11.96 -45.39 25.08
CA GLU A 253 -12.95 -46.11 25.88
C GLU A 253 -12.98 -47.62 25.61
N ASP A 254 -12.73 -48.03 24.37
CA ASP A 254 -12.72 -49.45 23.95
C ASP A 254 -11.49 -50.21 24.51
N TYR A 255 -10.42 -49.50 24.88
CA TYR A 255 -9.14 -50.06 25.31
C TYR A 255 -8.72 -49.66 26.72
N GLN A 256 -9.57 -48.93 27.46
CA GLN A 256 -9.32 -48.60 28.86
C GLN A 256 -9.13 -49.84 29.76
N GLN A 257 -9.73 -50.98 29.38
CA GLN A 257 -9.57 -52.26 30.08
C GLN A 257 -8.41 -53.12 29.57
N LEU A 258 -7.76 -52.74 28.46
CA LEU A 258 -6.62 -53.46 27.93
C LEU A 258 -5.42 -53.32 28.88
N SER A 259 -4.85 -54.43 29.34
CA SER A 259 -3.68 -54.36 30.21
C SER A 259 -2.45 -53.86 29.45
N LEU A 260 -1.54 -53.18 30.14
CA LEU A 260 -0.27 -52.75 29.56
C LEU A 260 0.58 -53.95 29.13
N LEU A 261 0.42 -55.10 29.79
CA LEU A 261 1.03 -56.37 29.36
C LEU A 261 0.56 -56.77 27.96
N ALA A 262 -0.75 -56.77 27.73
CA ALA A 262 -1.34 -57.14 26.44
C ALA A 262 -0.92 -56.15 25.35
N MET A 263 -0.78 -54.88 25.71
CA MET A 263 -0.29 -53.84 24.80
C MET A 263 1.18 -54.05 24.40
N CYS A 264 2.06 -54.34 25.36
CA CYS A 264 3.45 -54.71 25.08
C CYS A 264 3.53 -55.92 24.13
N GLN A 265 2.70 -56.95 24.36
CA GLN A 265 2.65 -58.12 23.48
C GLN A 265 2.21 -57.77 22.06
N LYS A 266 1.19 -56.91 21.90
CA LYS A 266 0.73 -56.42 20.59
C LYS A 266 1.85 -55.69 19.82
N LEU A 267 2.64 -54.86 20.50
CA LEU A 267 3.75 -54.13 19.87
C LEU A 267 4.97 -55.02 19.61
N GLU A 268 5.24 -56.02 20.45
CA GLU A 268 6.39 -56.92 20.32
C GLU A 268 6.37 -57.71 19.00
N HIS A 269 5.18 -58.07 18.50
CA HIS A 269 5.01 -58.68 17.17
C HIS A 269 5.28 -57.71 16.00
N LYS A 270 5.19 -56.40 16.23
CA LYS A 270 5.38 -55.34 15.21
C LYS A 270 6.79 -54.80 15.16
N VAL A 271 7.48 -54.77 16.30
CA VAL A 271 8.86 -54.28 16.43
C VAL A 271 9.89 -55.31 15.88
N LYS A 272 9.52 -56.59 15.78
CA LYS A 272 10.38 -57.70 15.31
C LYS A 272 10.21 -57.98 13.80
N HIS A 273 11.09 -57.42 12.96
CA HIS A 273 11.23 -57.84 11.56
C HIS A 273 12.33 -58.94 11.44
N PRO A 274 12.12 -60.05 10.68
CA PRO A 274 12.96 -61.26 10.72
C PRO A 274 14.39 -61.15 10.16
N ALA A 275 14.90 -59.96 9.84
CA ALA A 275 16.18 -59.80 9.14
C ALA A 275 17.41 -59.59 10.06
N LEU A 276 17.27 -59.32 11.36
CA LEU A 276 18.42 -59.07 12.26
C LEU A 276 18.12 -59.47 13.73
N SER A 277 19.06 -60.14 14.39
CA SER A 277 18.97 -60.58 15.80
C SER A 277 18.94 -59.39 16.79
N PRO A 278 18.25 -59.51 17.96
CA PRO A 278 18.01 -58.39 18.90
C PRO A 278 19.26 -57.78 19.55
N GLU A 279 20.40 -58.47 19.55
CA GLU A 279 21.56 -58.12 20.39
C GLU A 279 22.53 -57.10 19.74
N GLN A 280 22.23 -56.58 18.54
CA GLN A 280 23.11 -55.63 17.83
C GLN A 280 22.34 -54.50 17.11
N VAL A 281 21.21 -54.04 17.65
CA VAL A 281 20.48 -52.90 17.08
C VAL A 281 20.86 -51.62 17.82
N PRO A 282 21.48 -50.61 17.16
CA PRO A 282 21.77 -49.33 17.80
C PRO A 282 20.49 -48.66 18.33
N MET A 283 20.54 -48.02 19.50
CA MET A 283 19.39 -47.37 20.17
C MET A 283 18.56 -46.45 19.25
N GLY A 284 19.21 -45.74 18.30
CA GLY A 284 18.51 -44.89 17.33
C GLY A 284 17.65 -45.65 16.32
N MET A 285 18.04 -46.87 15.94
CA MET A 285 17.26 -47.75 15.07
C MET A 285 16.09 -48.39 15.83
N GLN A 286 16.26 -48.67 17.14
CA GLN A 286 15.17 -49.13 18.00
C GLN A 286 14.09 -48.05 18.17
N ALA A 287 14.47 -46.79 18.34
CA ALA A 287 13.53 -45.67 18.45
C ALA A 287 12.69 -45.45 17.18
N GLN A 288 13.31 -45.53 16.00
CA GLN A 288 12.59 -45.46 14.73
C GLN A 288 11.63 -46.64 14.53
N ARG A 289 11.99 -47.85 14.98
CA ARG A 289 11.11 -49.03 14.95
C ARG A 289 9.93 -48.88 15.91
N GLY A 290 10.15 -48.36 17.11
CA GLY A 290 9.10 -48.09 18.08
C GLY A 290 8.08 -47.08 17.57
N LEU A 291 8.54 -45.98 16.95
CA LEU A 291 7.66 -45.00 16.31
C LEU A 291 6.92 -45.59 15.10
N GLN A 292 7.59 -46.38 14.27
CA GLN A 292 6.95 -47.10 13.17
C GLN A 292 5.87 -48.07 13.69
N ALA A 293 6.17 -48.82 14.76
CA ALA A 293 5.21 -49.73 15.39
C ALA A 293 4.02 -48.99 16.00
N ALA A 294 4.23 -47.78 16.54
CA ALA A 294 3.16 -46.91 17.00
C ALA A 294 2.25 -46.48 15.84
N PHE A 295 2.83 -46.05 14.72
CA PHE A 295 2.05 -45.73 13.52
C PHE A 295 1.29 -46.95 13.00
N ASP A 296 1.94 -48.11 12.90
CA ASP A 296 1.31 -49.34 12.39
C ASP A 296 0.21 -49.87 13.32
N LEU A 297 0.35 -49.66 14.63
CA LEU A 297 -0.71 -49.94 15.60
C LEU A 297 -1.90 -49.02 15.39
N SER A 298 -1.70 -47.70 15.44
CA SER A 298 -2.78 -46.72 15.23
C SER A 298 -3.43 -46.93 13.87
N TRP A 299 -2.64 -47.24 12.84
CA TRP A 299 -3.12 -47.56 11.51
C TRP A 299 -4.00 -48.80 11.52
N GLU A 300 -3.59 -49.92 12.11
CA GLU A 300 -4.38 -51.16 12.10
C GLU A 300 -5.76 -51.02 12.74
N GLU A 301 -5.86 -50.20 13.79
CA GLU A 301 -7.12 -49.88 14.47
C GLU A 301 -8.14 -49.18 13.59
N LEU A 302 -7.65 -48.37 12.66
CA LEU A 302 -8.52 -47.62 11.79
C LEU A 302 -9.38 -48.59 10.98
N LYS A 303 -10.69 -48.37 11.04
CA LYS A 303 -11.63 -49.05 10.14
C LYS A 303 -11.27 -48.72 8.68
N PRO A 304 -11.62 -49.58 7.71
CA PRO A 304 -11.27 -49.37 6.31
C PRO A 304 -11.60 -47.96 5.80
N GLU A 305 -12.75 -47.41 6.20
CA GLU A 305 -13.22 -46.07 5.81
C GLU A 305 -12.33 -44.95 6.40
N VAL A 306 -11.82 -45.14 7.62
CA VAL A 306 -10.94 -44.18 8.29
C VAL A 306 -9.49 -44.29 7.78
N LYS A 307 -9.03 -45.48 7.39
CA LYS A 307 -7.76 -45.66 6.65
C LYS A 307 -7.80 -44.95 5.32
N TYR A 308 -8.94 -45.03 4.62
CA TYR A 308 -9.16 -44.30 3.38
C TYR A 308 -9.09 -42.79 3.61
N LEU A 309 -9.70 -42.27 4.69
CA LEU A 309 -9.60 -40.85 5.07
C LEU A 309 -8.16 -40.44 5.36
N ALA A 310 -7.40 -41.26 6.07
CA ALA A 310 -5.99 -41.01 6.32
C ALA A 310 -5.18 -40.96 5.00
N CYS A 311 -5.46 -41.84 4.04
CA CYS A 311 -4.88 -41.77 2.69
C CYS A 311 -5.25 -40.45 1.98
N VAL A 312 -6.52 -40.03 2.02
CA VAL A 312 -6.97 -38.75 1.44
C VAL A 312 -6.24 -37.57 2.09
N LEU A 313 -6.07 -37.57 3.43
CA LEU A 313 -5.31 -36.54 4.13
C LEU A 313 -3.83 -36.54 3.75
N GLY A 314 -3.23 -37.71 3.48
CA GLY A 314 -1.89 -37.84 2.91
C GLY A 314 -1.72 -37.17 1.54
N ALA A 315 -2.82 -36.89 0.84
CA ALA A 315 -2.80 -36.17 -0.43
C ALA A 315 -2.55 -34.66 -0.28
N PHE A 316 -2.84 -34.06 0.88
CA PHE A 316 -2.66 -32.63 1.12
C PHE A 316 -1.19 -32.24 1.38
N ALA A 317 -0.84 -30.99 1.10
CA ALA A 317 0.47 -30.45 1.50
C ALA A 317 0.57 -30.43 3.03
N SER A 318 1.79 -30.42 3.57
CA SER A 318 2.05 -30.30 5.02
C SER A 318 1.76 -28.87 5.54
N ALA A 319 0.55 -28.39 5.29
CA ALA A 319 0.05 -27.08 5.64
C ALA A 319 -1.35 -27.22 6.26
N PRO A 320 -1.91 -26.18 6.89
CA PRO A 320 -3.29 -26.21 7.37
C PRO A 320 -4.27 -26.62 6.27
N ILE A 321 -5.20 -27.53 6.58
CA ILE A 321 -6.18 -28.11 5.67
C ILE A 321 -7.56 -27.63 6.08
N TYR A 322 -8.24 -26.94 5.16
CA TYR A 322 -9.66 -26.63 5.33
C TYR A 322 -10.52 -27.85 5.03
N TRP A 323 -11.39 -28.22 5.96
CA TRP A 323 -12.18 -29.45 5.90
C TRP A 323 -13.15 -29.51 4.71
N GLY A 324 -13.58 -28.35 4.20
CA GLY A 324 -14.38 -28.28 2.98
C GLY A 324 -13.69 -28.92 1.77
N PHE A 325 -12.35 -28.83 1.67
CA PHE A 325 -11.59 -29.49 0.61
C PHE A 325 -11.64 -31.01 0.73
N VAL A 326 -11.51 -31.54 1.95
CA VAL A 326 -11.63 -32.99 2.20
C VAL A 326 -13.03 -33.47 1.82
N THR A 327 -14.05 -32.72 2.20
CA THR A 327 -15.46 -33.02 1.88
C THR A 327 -15.68 -33.05 0.36
N ALA A 328 -15.15 -32.07 -0.37
CA ALA A 328 -15.26 -32.00 -1.84
C ALA A 328 -14.58 -33.19 -2.55
N ILE A 329 -13.44 -33.66 -2.03
CA ILE A 329 -12.75 -34.84 -2.58
C ILE A 329 -13.63 -36.09 -2.40
N TYR A 330 -14.19 -36.28 -1.21
CA TYR A 330 -15.06 -37.42 -0.92
C TYR A 330 -16.35 -37.44 -1.75
N GLN A 331 -16.97 -36.27 -1.95
CA GLN A 331 -18.15 -36.14 -2.81
C GLN A 331 -17.89 -36.64 -4.24
N ARG A 332 -16.67 -36.45 -4.76
CA ARG A 332 -16.28 -36.86 -6.13
C ARG A 332 -15.82 -38.30 -6.23
N LEU A 333 -15.31 -38.87 -5.15
CA LEU A 333 -14.91 -40.28 -5.11
C LEU A 333 -16.11 -41.23 -5.17
N GLN A 334 -17.35 -40.73 -5.04
CA GLN A 334 -18.60 -41.49 -5.10
C GLN A 334 -18.58 -42.75 -4.22
N ASP A 335 -17.98 -42.63 -3.03
CA ASP A 335 -17.91 -43.72 -2.07
C ASP A 335 -19.31 -44.04 -1.54
N GLU A 336 -19.77 -45.29 -1.68
CA GLU A 336 -21.09 -45.73 -1.20
C GLU A 336 -21.26 -45.57 0.32
N SER A 337 -20.16 -45.40 1.07
CA SER A 337 -20.14 -45.11 2.50
C SER A 337 -20.19 -43.62 2.86
N PHE A 338 -20.23 -42.73 1.86
CA PHE A 338 -20.15 -41.29 2.05
C PHE A 338 -21.39 -40.70 2.73
N SER A 339 -21.20 -40.21 3.95
CA SER A 339 -22.13 -39.37 4.70
C SER A 339 -21.33 -38.19 5.27
N PRO A 340 -21.68 -36.92 4.96
CA PRO A 340 -20.96 -35.75 5.47
C PRO A 340 -20.86 -35.74 7.00
N ASP A 341 -21.91 -36.22 7.66
CA ASP A 341 -21.98 -36.34 9.11
C ASP A 341 -21.04 -37.45 9.62
N ASP A 342 -20.99 -38.61 8.96
CA ASP A 342 -20.03 -39.68 9.33
C ASP A 342 -18.57 -39.27 9.10
N LEU A 343 -18.29 -38.57 8.00
CA LEU A 343 -16.94 -38.10 7.66
C LEU A 343 -16.37 -37.18 8.76
N LYS A 344 -17.17 -36.25 9.28
CA LYS A 344 -16.74 -35.26 10.27
C LYS A 344 -16.94 -35.73 11.72
N ASP A 345 -18.08 -36.32 12.05
CA ASP A 345 -18.44 -36.65 13.43
C ASP A 345 -17.96 -38.04 13.87
N ARG A 346 -17.65 -38.93 12.92
CA ARG A 346 -17.18 -40.28 13.19
C ARG A 346 -15.72 -40.51 12.76
N TRP A 347 -15.40 -40.35 11.48
CA TRP A 347 -14.07 -40.72 10.96
C TRP A 347 -12.97 -39.74 11.37
N LEU A 348 -13.21 -38.44 11.20
CA LEU A 348 -12.30 -37.41 11.71
C LEU A 348 -12.16 -37.50 13.24
N LYS A 349 -13.27 -37.78 13.96
CA LYS A 349 -13.22 -38.00 15.41
C LYS A 349 -12.33 -39.20 15.77
N SER A 350 -12.38 -40.31 15.02
CA SER A 350 -11.46 -41.44 15.20
C SER A 350 -9.99 -41.08 14.97
N LEU A 351 -9.68 -40.29 13.93
CA LEU A 351 -8.31 -39.81 13.71
C LEU A 351 -7.82 -38.85 14.81
N ARG A 352 -8.71 -37.97 15.29
CA ARG A 352 -8.41 -37.07 16.42
C ARG A 352 -8.21 -37.81 17.73
N LYS A 353 -9.03 -38.83 18.00
CA LYS A 353 -8.90 -39.72 19.17
C LYS A 353 -7.53 -40.38 19.23
N LEU A 354 -6.98 -40.80 18.08
CA LEU A 354 -5.64 -41.39 17.99
C LEU A 354 -4.52 -40.35 17.84
N HIS A 355 -4.81 -39.06 18.03
CA HIS A 355 -3.86 -37.96 17.90
C HIS A 355 -3.16 -37.87 16.52
N LEU A 356 -3.84 -38.32 15.46
CA LEU A 356 -3.33 -38.29 14.09
C LEU A 356 -3.64 -36.97 13.37
N VAL A 357 -4.67 -36.25 13.80
CA VAL A 357 -5.11 -34.95 13.25
C VAL A 357 -5.34 -33.96 14.39
N ILE A 358 -4.86 -32.73 14.23
CA ILE A 358 -4.93 -31.67 15.23
C ILE A 358 -5.83 -30.55 14.70
N LEU A 359 -6.78 -30.08 15.52
CA LEU A 359 -7.61 -28.91 15.23
C LEU A 359 -6.79 -27.65 15.50
N VAL A 360 -6.69 -26.75 14.52
CA VAL A 360 -5.99 -25.46 14.67
C VAL A 360 -7.00 -24.35 14.95
N GLU A 361 -8.04 -24.30 14.14
CA GLU A 361 -9.16 -23.37 14.24
C GLU A 361 -10.40 -24.07 13.68
N LYS A 362 -11.59 -23.50 13.87
CA LYS A 362 -12.85 -24.05 13.34
C LYS A 362 -12.69 -24.47 11.87
N ASP A 363 -12.90 -25.76 11.61
CA ASP A 363 -12.80 -26.41 10.29
C ASP A 363 -11.43 -26.38 9.61
N ILE A 364 -10.37 -26.00 10.33
CA ILE A 364 -8.98 -26.01 9.86
C ILE A 364 -8.17 -26.98 10.71
N TYR A 365 -7.57 -27.96 10.05
CA TYR A 365 -6.83 -29.04 10.69
C TYR A 365 -5.39 -29.07 10.21
N THR A 366 -4.51 -29.64 11.03
CA THR A 366 -3.11 -29.89 10.66
C THR A 366 -2.69 -31.29 11.08
N LEU A 367 -1.69 -31.81 10.39
CA LEU A 367 -1.07 -33.10 10.68
C LEU A 367 0.31 -32.84 11.28
N HIS A 368 0.71 -33.64 12.27
CA HIS A 368 2.13 -33.68 12.62
C HIS A 368 2.93 -34.10 11.38
N LEU A 369 4.09 -33.49 11.14
CA LEU A 369 4.87 -33.69 9.93
C LEU A 369 5.17 -35.17 9.61
N LEU A 370 5.54 -35.94 10.64
CA LEU A 370 5.78 -37.38 10.50
C LEU A 370 4.49 -38.20 10.26
N VAL A 371 3.33 -37.73 10.73
CA VAL A 371 2.03 -38.34 10.41
C VAL A 371 1.66 -38.04 8.96
N SER A 372 1.86 -36.80 8.49
CA SER A 372 1.70 -36.42 7.07
C SER A 372 2.59 -37.27 6.15
N ASP A 373 3.87 -37.43 6.51
CA ASP A 373 4.80 -38.29 5.77
C ASP A 373 4.33 -39.77 5.79
N TYR A 374 3.89 -40.29 6.95
CA TYR A 374 3.35 -41.66 7.05
C TYR A 374 2.08 -41.85 6.21
N PHE A 375 1.11 -40.96 6.29
CA PHE A 375 -0.12 -41.01 5.49
C PHE A 375 0.17 -40.90 3.99
N SER A 376 1.12 -40.06 3.59
CA SER A 376 1.60 -39.97 2.20
C SER A 376 2.22 -41.30 1.73
N GLU A 377 3.00 -41.98 2.57
CA GLU A 377 3.55 -43.31 2.29
C GLU A 377 2.46 -44.39 2.21
N GLN A 378 1.44 -44.35 3.08
CA GLN A 378 0.30 -45.28 3.01
C GLN A 378 -0.55 -45.03 1.76
N LEU A 379 -0.80 -43.76 1.42
CA LEU A 379 -1.48 -43.37 0.19
C LEU A 379 -0.78 -43.95 -1.05
N LYS A 380 0.56 -43.88 -1.14
CA LYS A 380 1.33 -44.47 -2.25
C LYS A 380 1.17 -46.00 -2.38
N LYS A 381 0.87 -46.69 -1.28
CA LYS A 381 0.66 -48.14 -1.24
C LYS A 381 -0.81 -48.54 -1.47
N HIS A 382 -1.74 -47.60 -1.39
CA HIS A 382 -3.17 -47.85 -1.51
C HIS A 382 -3.56 -48.15 -2.97
N PRO A 383 -4.46 -49.12 -3.23
CA PRO A 383 -4.92 -49.42 -4.60
C PRO A 383 -5.47 -48.20 -5.34
N ASP A 384 -6.20 -47.35 -4.64
CA ASP A 384 -6.82 -46.15 -5.20
C ASP A 384 -5.88 -44.93 -5.24
N TYR A 385 -4.57 -45.11 -5.07
CA TYR A 385 -3.58 -44.01 -5.11
C TYR A 385 -3.80 -43.08 -6.30
N SER A 386 -3.93 -43.66 -7.50
CA SER A 386 -4.11 -42.91 -8.74
C SER A 386 -5.46 -42.18 -8.78
N GLN A 387 -6.51 -42.79 -8.23
CA GLN A 387 -7.85 -42.19 -8.17
C GLN A 387 -7.89 -41.02 -7.17
N ILE A 388 -7.40 -41.21 -5.94
CA ILE A 388 -7.30 -40.14 -4.92
C ILE A 388 -6.45 -38.99 -5.44
N LYS A 389 -5.30 -39.29 -6.07
CA LYS A 389 -4.43 -38.29 -6.70
C LYS A 389 -5.18 -37.49 -7.77
N GLN A 390 -5.90 -38.17 -8.67
CA GLN A 390 -6.66 -37.52 -9.73
C GLN A 390 -7.79 -36.66 -9.14
N THR A 391 -8.57 -37.18 -8.20
CA THR A 391 -9.68 -36.42 -7.59
C THR A 391 -9.19 -35.22 -6.78
N PHE A 392 -8.06 -35.34 -6.08
CA PHE A 392 -7.41 -34.19 -5.44
C PHE A 392 -7.07 -33.11 -6.46
N CYS A 393 -6.46 -33.51 -7.58
CA CYS A 393 -6.19 -32.58 -8.69
C CYS A 393 -7.48 -31.98 -9.23
N ASP A 394 -8.57 -32.74 -9.38
CA ASP A 394 -9.83 -32.23 -9.93
C ASP A 394 -10.45 -31.17 -9.00
N VAL A 395 -10.46 -31.43 -7.69
CA VAL A 395 -10.95 -30.46 -6.69
C VAL A 395 -10.13 -29.19 -6.72
N PHE A 396 -8.79 -29.30 -6.72
CA PHE A 396 -7.93 -28.12 -6.72
C PHE A 396 -7.83 -27.42 -8.08
N ALA A 397 -8.20 -28.08 -9.18
CA ALA A 397 -8.43 -27.42 -10.46
C ALA A 397 -9.65 -26.48 -10.38
N ASP A 398 -10.72 -26.93 -9.74
CA ASP A 398 -11.91 -26.11 -9.55
C ASP A 398 -11.69 -25.00 -8.52
N VAL A 399 -10.90 -25.25 -7.47
CA VAL A 399 -10.43 -24.17 -6.60
C VAL A 399 -9.64 -23.14 -7.41
N ALA A 400 -8.72 -23.59 -8.28
CA ALA A 400 -7.91 -22.71 -9.11
C ALA A 400 -8.73 -21.89 -10.12
N SER A 401 -9.81 -22.45 -10.69
CA SER A 401 -10.68 -21.72 -11.62
C SER A 401 -11.52 -20.64 -10.95
N ASN A 402 -11.74 -20.75 -9.64
CA ASN A 402 -12.55 -19.83 -8.84
C ASN A 402 -11.72 -18.88 -7.96
N VAL A 403 -10.40 -18.82 -8.15
CA VAL A 403 -9.56 -17.85 -7.42
C VAL A 403 -9.95 -16.43 -7.84
N GLU A 404 -10.37 -15.63 -6.87
CA GLU A 404 -10.65 -14.21 -7.06
C GLU A 404 -9.36 -13.37 -7.00
N GLN A 405 -9.34 -12.27 -7.76
CA GLN A 405 -8.23 -11.32 -7.79
C GLN A 405 -8.05 -10.54 -6.47
N SER A 406 -8.98 -10.63 -5.52
CA SER A 406 -8.98 -9.92 -4.23
C SER A 406 -8.76 -10.86 -3.03
N SER A 407 -8.14 -12.01 -3.25
CA SER A 407 -7.90 -13.02 -2.20
C SER A 407 -7.05 -12.45 -1.04
N SER A 408 -7.54 -12.56 0.21
CA SER A 408 -6.81 -12.14 1.41
C SER A 408 -5.57 -13.01 1.66
N LEU A 409 -4.63 -12.53 2.50
CA LEU A 409 -3.43 -13.28 2.86
C LEU A 409 -3.76 -14.63 3.52
N ALA A 410 -4.86 -14.73 4.27
CA ALA A 410 -5.30 -15.97 4.89
C ALA A 410 -5.74 -17.02 3.85
N ILE A 411 -6.56 -16.61 2.88
CA ILE A 411 -6.99 -17.48 1.76
C ILE A 411 -5.78 -17.92 0.95
N PHE A 412 -4.90 -16.97 0.65
CA PHE A 412 -3.64 -17.24 -0.03
C PHE A 412 -2.82 -18.32 0.68
N ASN A 413 -2.59 -18.18 2.00
CA ASN A 413 -1.80 -19.12 2.79
C ASN A 413 -2.45 -20.52 2.90
N LEU A 414 -3.78 -20.60 2.80
CA LEU A 414 -4.53 -21.85 2.85
C LEU A 414 -4.49 -22.60 1.51
N ILE A 415 -4.58 -21.88 0.38
CA ILE A 415 -4.72 -22.49 -0.95
C ILE A 415 -3.36 -22.69 -1.64
N GLU A 416 -2.43 -21.74 -1.51
CA GLU A 416 -1.13 -21.75 -2.21
C GLU A 416 -0.35 -23.07 -2.02
N PRO A 417 -0.20 -23.63 -0.79
CA PRO A 417 0.58 -24.86 -0.60
C PRO A 417 -0.03 -26.07 -1.32
N HIS A 418 -1.35 -26.14 -1.35
CA HIS A 418 -2.07 -27.24 -1.98
C HIS A 418 -2.06 -27.15 -3.51
N LEU A 419 -2.20 -25.94 -4.08
CA LEU A 419 -2.01 -25.72 -5.52
C LEU A 419 -0.57 -26.05 -5.95
N LYS A 420 0.43 -25.69 -5.17
CA LYS A 420 1.83 -26.09 -5.42
C LYS A 420 2.01 -27.60 -5.44
N LYS A 421 1.40 -28.32 -4.48
CA LYS A 421 1.43 -29.79 -4.46
C LYS A 421 0.74 -30.40 -5.68
N MET A 422 -0.43 -29.87 -6.05
CA MET A 422 -1.15 -30.28 -7.26
C MET A 422 -0.29 -30.08 -8.53
N ILE A 423 0.31 -28.90 -8.69
CA ILE A 423 1.18 -28.58 -9.83
C ILE A 423 2.37 -29.54 -9.88
N ALA A 424 3.00 -29.85 -8.74
CA ALA A 424 4.09 -30.81 -8.67
C ALA A 424 3.65 -32.23 -9.13
N TRP A 425 2.42 -32.64 -8.79
CA TRP A 425 1.85 -33.92 -9.20
C TRP A 425 1.45 -34.00 -10.67
N CYS A 426 1.06 -32.87 -11.26
CA CYS A 426 0.69 -32.76 -12.67
C CYS A 426 1.89 -32.47 -13.58
N LYS A 427 3.04 -32.05 -13.04
CA LYS A 427 4.23 -31.64 -13.82
C LYS A 427 4.72 -32.69 -14.83
N SER A 428 4.48 -33.97 -14.57
CA SER A 428 4.85 -35.07 -15.48
C SER A 428 3.89 -35.26 -16.67
N ASN A 429 2.70 -34.66 -16.63
CA ASN A 429 1.68 -34.69 -17.70
C ASN A 429 1.25 -33.25 -18.00
N GLU A 430 1.79 -32.65 -19.06
CA GLU A 430 1.34 -31.32 -19.54
C GLU A 430 -0.11 -31.41 -20.07
N ASN A 431 -1.10 -31.29 -19.18
CA ASN A 431 -2.53 -31.34 -19.51
C ASN A 431 -3.24 -30.00 -19.21
N THR A 432 -4.49 -29.87 -19.63
CA THR A 432 -5.32 -28.67 -19.41
C THR A 432 -5.52 -28.35 -17.92
N GLN A 433 -5.57 -29.39 -17.09
CA GLN A 433 -5.67 -29.28 -15.63
C GLN A 433 -4.44 -28.59 -15.02
N LEU A 434 -3.23 -28.98 -15.42
CA LEU A 434 -1.99 -28.29 -15.03
C LEU A 434 -2.04 -26.81 -15.44
N ALA A 435 -2.51 -26.52 -16.66
CA ALA A 435 -2.62 -25.13 -17.12
C ALA A 435 -3.61 -24.30 -16.29
N LEU A 436 -4.76 -24.88 -15.90
CA LEU A 436 -5.75 -24.23 -15.02
C LEU A 436 -5.13 -23.90 -13.65
N SER A 437 -4.42 -24.85 -13.04
CA SER A 437 -3.78 -24.66 -11.72
C SER A 437 -2.68 -23.62 -11.75
N LEU A 438 -1.86 -23.63 -12.82
CA LEU A 438 -0.84 -22.61 -13.04
C LEU A 438 -1.50 -21.22 -13.17
N ASN A 439 -2.60 -21.11 -13.90
CA ASN A 439 -3.36 -19.86 -14.02
C ASN A 439 -3.91 -19.41 -12.66
N GLY A 440 -4.57 -20.28 -11.90
CA GLY A 440 -5.12 -19.92 -10.57
C GLY A 440 -4.04 -19.52 -9.57
N LEU A 441 -2.90 -20.22 -9.53
CA LEU A 441 -1.76 -19.82 -8.70
C LEU A 441 -1.16 -18.48 -9.15
N ALA A 442 -1.09 -18.24 -10.47
CA ALA A 442 -0.65 -16.95 -11.00
C ALA A 442 -1.61 -15.81 -10.62
N THR A 443 -2.92 -16.07 -10.60
CA THR A 443 -3.94 -15.12 -10.12
C THR A 443 -3.77 -14.81 -8.64
N LEU A 444 -3.52 -15.82 -7.80
CA LEU A 444 -3.17 -15.62 -6.38
C LEU A 444 -1.89 -14.77 -6.20
N TYR A 445 -0.85 -14.99 -7.01
CA TYR A 445 0.35 -14.15 -6.93
C TYR A 445 0.10 -12.73 -7.43
N LYS A 446 -0.67 -12.56 -8.51
CA LYS A 446 -1.08 -11.24 -8.98
C LYS A 446 -1.85 -10.49 -7.89
N SER A 447 -2.78 -11.13 -7.20
CA SER A 447 -3.58 -10.47 -6.14
C SER A 447 -2.74 -9.99 -4.95
N GLN A 448 -1.60 -10.63 -4.69
CA GLN A 448 -0.66 -10.23 -3.64
C GLN A 448 0.40 -9.22 -4.13
N GLY A 449 0.27 -8.70 -5.36
CA GLY A 449 1.30 -7.83 -5.97
C GLY A 449 2.61 -8.55 -6.32
N ARG A 450 2.65 -9.89 -6.27
CA ARG A 450 3.82 -10.72 -6.57
C ARG A 450 3.92 -11.01 -8.07
N TYR A 451 4.03 -9.94 -8.86
CA TYR A 451 3.93 -10.02 -10.32
C TYR A 451 5.05 -10.84 -10.97
N SER A 452 6.26 -10.84 -10.40
CA SER A 452 7.40 -11.65 -10.86
C SER A 452 7.17 -13.15 -10.73
N ASP A 453 6.37 -13.56 -9.74
CA ASP A 453 6.06 -14.97 -9.50
C ASP A 453 4.88 -15.42 -10.36
N ALA A 454 3.94 -14.50 -10.66
CA ALA A 454 2.76 -14.77 -11.49
C ALA A 454 3.10 -14.93 -12.98
N GLU A 455 4.00 -14.10 -13.51
CA GLU A 455 4.34 -14.08 -14.94
C GLU A 455 4.76 -15.43 -15.52
N PRO A 456 5.76 -16.14 -14.95
CA PRO A 456 6.19 -17.43 -15.51
C PRO A 456 5.08 -18.49 -15.47
N LEU A 457 4.18 -18.42 -14.48
CA LEU A 457 3.07 -19.36 -14.36
C LEU A 457 2.00 -19.11 -15.42
N TYR A 458 1.62 -17.85 -15.67
CA TYR A 458 0.70 -17.52 -16.77
C TYR A 458 1.30 -17.88 -18.14
N GLN A 459 2.60 -17.61 -18.35
CA GLN A 459 3.30 -17.99 -19.59
C GLN A 459 3.29 -19.51 -19.78
N GLN A 460 3.61 -20.28 -18.74
CA GLN A 460 3.59 -21.73 -18.81
C GLN A 460 2.17 -22.27 -19.05
N SER A 461 1.15 -21.73 -18.38
CA SER A 461 -0.26 -22.06 -18.59
C SER A 461 -0.68 -21.84 -20.05
N LEU A 462 -0.33 -20.69 -20.61
CA LEU A 462 -0.60 -20.34 -21.99
C LEU A 462 0.07 -21.32 -22.96
N GLU A 463 1.34 -21.65 -22.76
CA GLU A 463 2.07 -22.57 -23.64
C GLU A 463 1.52 -23.99 -23.60
N ILE A 464 1.12 -24.48 -22.43
CA ILE A 464 0.47 -25.80 -22.31
C ILE A 464 -0.85 -25.80 -23.08
N ARG A 465 -1.70 -24.78 -22.91
CA ARG A 465 -2.99 -24.69 -23.62
C ARG A 465 -2.80 -24.60 -25.13
N LYS A 466 -1.82 -23.82 -25.62
CA LYS A 466 -1.49 -23.78 -27.05
C LYS A 466 -1.10 -25.15 -27.61
N ARG A 467 -0.30 -25.92 -26.88
CA ARG A 467 0.13 -27.27 -27.31
C ARG A 467 -1.01 -28.28 -27.30
N GLN A 468 -1.83 -28.27 -26.26
CA GLN A 468 -2.87 -29.29 -26.05
C GLN A 468 -4.17 -29.01 -26.83
N LEU A 469 -4.56 -27.74 -26.94
CA LEU A 469 -5.84 -27.33 -27.51
C LEU A 469 -5.70 -26.67 -28.89
N GLY A 470 -4.46 -26.36 -29.30
CA GLY A 470 -4.17 -25.59 -30.51
C GLY A 470 -4.19 -24.09 -30.26
N LEU A 471 -3.73 -23.32 -31.26
CA LEU A 471 -3.61 -21.85 -31.16
C LEU A 471 -4.97 -21.14 -31.19
N ASP A 472 -5.97 -21.75 -31.83
CA ASP A 472 -7.30 -21.18 -32.03
C ASP A 472 -8.31 -21.88 -31.11
N HIS A 473 -8.17 -21.66 -29.80
CA HIS A 473 -9.08 -22.19 -28.78
C HIS A 473 -9.49 -21.09 -27.77
N PRO A 474 -10.75 -21.07 -27.26
CA PRO A 474 -11.20 -20.05 -26.29
C PRO A 474 -10.33 -20.00 -25.02
N ASP A 475 -9.91 -21.14 -24.47
CA ASP A 475 -9.01 -21.17 -23.30
C ASP A 475 -7.65 -20.52 -23.55
N VAL A 476 -7.14 -20.58 -24.79
CA VAL A 476 -5.92 -19.87 -25.18
C VAL A 476 -6.19 -18.37 -25.18
N ALA A 477 -7.34 -17.93 -25.70
CA ALA A 477 -7.75 -16.53 -25.63
C ALA A 477 -7.91 -16.04 -24.19
N SER A 478 -8.47 -16.86 -23.28
CA SER A 478 -8.57 -16.56 -21.85
C SER A 478 -7.18 -16.41 -21.20
N SER A 479 -6.24 -17.33 -21.47
CA SER A 479 -4.87 -17.22 -20.96
C SER A 479 -4.12 -16.00 -21.48
N LEU A 480 -4.32 -15.64 -22.75
CA LEU A 480 -3.79 -14.40 -23.33
C LEU A 480 -4.34 -13.18 -22.60
N ASN A 481 -5.66 -13.16 -22.35
CA ASN A 481 -6.32 -12.07 -21.62
C ASN A 481 -5.79 -11.95 -20.18
N ASN A 482 -5.57 -13.06 -19.47
CA ASN A 482 -5.05 -13.05 -18.10
C ASN A 482 -3.59 -12.57 -18.04
N LEU A 483 -2.75 -13.03 -18.97
CA LEU A 483 -1.36 -12.55 -19.08
C LEU A 483 -1.31 -11.07 -19.45
N ALA A 484 -2.17 -10.62 -20.38
CA ALA A 484 -2.33 -9.21 -20.70
C ALA A 484 -2.76 -8.39 -19.48
N GLY A 485 -3.69 -8.92 -18.68
CA GLY A 485 -4.13 -8.32 -17.42
C GLY A 485 -3.01 -8.21 -16.38
N LEU A 486 -2.08 -9.18 -16.34
CA LEU A 486 -0.88 -9.06 -15.52
C LEU A 486 0.05 -7.96 -16.02
N TYR A 487 0.32 -7.91 -17.33
CA TYR A 487 1.17 -6.87 -17.92
C TYR A 487 0.57 -5.47 -17.77
N TYR A 488 -0.75 -5.35 -17.87
CA TYR A 488 -1.46 -4.14 -17.51
C TYR A 488 -1.22 -3.74 -16.04
N SER A 489 -1.37 -4.67 -15.09
CA SER A 489 -1.09 -4.39 -13.66
C SER A 489 0.38 -4.08 -13.37
N GLN A 490 1.31 -4.55 -14.22
CA GLN A 490 2.74 -4.20 -14.17
C GLN A 490 3.05 -2.86 -14.90
N GLY A 491 2.06 -2.16 -15.44
CA GLY A 491 2.28 -0.94 -16.24
C GLY A 491 2.95 -1.18 -17.60
N ARG A 492 3.10 -2.44 -18.04
CA ARG A 492 3.71 -2.85 -19.31
C ARG A 492 2.66 -2.88 -20.43
N TYR A 493 2.10 -1.70 -20.72
CA TYR A 493 0.96 -1.59 -21.64
C TYR A 493 1.27 -2.05 -23.07
N SER A 494 2.52 -1.84 -23.54
CA SER A 494 2.98 -2.32 -24.85
C SER A 494 2.98 -3.85 -24.98
N ASP A 495 3.19 -4.56 -23.87
CA ASP A 495 3.20 -6.02 -23.84
C ASP A 495 1.79 -6.58 -23.67
N ALA A 496 0.90 -5.83 -22.99
CA ALA A 496 -0.50 -6.21 -22.78
C ALA A 496 -1.34 -6.10 -24.06
N GLU A 497 -1.17 -5.02 -24.83
CA GLU A 497 -1.96 -4.74 -26.04
C GLU A 497 -2.00 -5.88 -27.07
N PRO A 498 -0.85 -6.42 -27.54
CA PRO A 498 -0.88 -7.48 -28.55
C PRO A 498 -1.57 -8.75 -28.04
N LEU A 499 -1.48 -9.05 -26.74
CA LEU A 499 -2.12 -10.21 -26.13
C LEU A 499 -3.65 -10.04 -26.05
N TYR A 500 -4.14 -8.86 -25.66
CA TYR A 500 -5.57 -8.57 -25.73
C TYR A 500 -6.11 -8.60 -27.16
N GLN A 501 -5.37 -8.03 -28.12
CA GLN A 501 -5.76 -8.08 -29.54
C GLN A 501 -5.79 -9.51 -30.08
N GLN A 502 -4.80 -10.34 -29.72
CA GLN A 502 -4.77 -11.75 -30.11
C GLN A 502 -5.95 -12.53 -29.50
N SER A 503 -6.22 -12.32 -28.20
CA SER A 503 -7.38 -12.90 -27.52
C SER A 503 -8.69 -12.54 -28.24
N LEU A 504 -8.91 -11.25 -28.49
CA LEU A 504 -10.08 -10.74 -29.21
C LEU A 504 -10.19 -11.33 -30.62
N GLY A 505 -9.08 -11.45 -31.34
CA GLY A 505 -9.04 -12.01 -32.69
C GLY A 505 -9.37 -13.50 -32.75
N ILE A 506 -8.96 -14.28 -31.75
CA ILE A 506 -9.35 -15.69 -31.60
C ILE A 506 -10.86 -15.78 -31.33
N LEU A 507 -11.36 -15.03 -30.36
CA LEU A 507 -12.78 -15.07 -29.96
C LEU A 507 -13.70 -14.64 -31.11
N LYS A 508 -13.39 -13.55 -31.83
CA LYS A 508 -14.16 -13.11 -33.00
C LYS A 508 -14.25 -14.16 -34.10
N ARG A 509 -13.18 -14.95 -34.30
CA ARG A 509 -13.12 -15.97 -35.35
C ARG A 509 -13.91 -17.23 -34.99
N LEU A 510 -13.85 -17.63 -33.72
CA LEU A 510 -14.46 -18.87 -33.23
C LEU A 510 -15.93 -18.70 -32.86
N LEU A 511 -16.27 -17.60 -32.21
CA LEU A 511 -17.59 -17.36 -31.63
C LEU A 511 -18.43 -16.36 -32.45
N GLY A 512 -17.81 -15.73 -33.47
CA GLY A 512 -18.42 -14.65 -34.25
C GLY A 512 -18.25 -13.29 -33.58
N GLN A 513 -18.67 -12.22 -34.26
CA GLN A 513 -18.57 -10.84 -33.73
C GLN A 513 -19.61 -10.56 -32.63
N ASP A 514 -20.70 -11.32 -32.62
CA ASP A 514 -21.86 -11.10 -31.78
C ASP A 514 -21.90 -12.15 -30.65
N HIS A 515 -20.88 -12.16 -29.79
CA HIS A 515 -20.77 -13.07 -28.65
C HIS A 515 -20.41 -12.33 -27.35
N PRO A 516 -20.95 -12.73 -26.17
CA PRO A 516 -20.62 -12.11 -24.88
C PRO A 516 -19.11 -12.07 -24.55
N ASP A 517 -18.37 -13.15 -24.83
CA ASP A 517 -16.91 -13.17 -24.61
C ASP A 517 -16.15 -12.17 -25.49
N VAL A 518 -16.65 -11.89 -26.70
CA VAL A 518 -16.09 -10.86 -27.57
C VAL A 518 -16.33 -9.48 -26.97
N ALA A 519 -17.54 -9.22 -26.46
CA ALA A 519 -17.85 -7.98 -25.75
C ALA A 519 -16.97 -7.79 -24.51
N SER A 520 -16.78 -8.84 -23.71
CA SER A 520 -15.87 -8.82 -22.54
C SER A 520 -14.43 -8.48 -22.93
N SER A 521 -13.92 -9.12 -24.00
CA SER A 521 -12.57 -8.86 -24.51
C SER A 521 -12.43 -7.44 -25.07
N LEU A 522 -13.45 -6.91 -25.75
CA LEU A 522 -13.50 -5.51 -26.18
C LEU A 522 -13.43 -4.56 -24.99
N ASN A 523 -14.16 -4.83 -23.91
CA ASN A 523 -14.17 -4.02 -22.69
C ASN A 523 -12.79 -4.00 -22.01
N ASN A 524 -12.07 -5.13 -21.96
CA ASN A 524 -10.71 -5.18 -21.39
C ASN A 524 -9.68 -4.41 -22.24
N LEU A 525 -9.76 -4.52 -23.57
CA LEU A 525 -8.90 -3.77 -24.47
C LEU A 525 -9.21 -2.26 -24.41
N ALA A 526 -10.49 -1.89 -24.31
CA ALA A 526 -10.92 -0.52 -24.11
C ALA A 526 -10.33 0.08 -22.83
N LEU A 527 -10.29 -0.71 -21.74
CA LEU A 527 -9.68 -0.29 -20.49
C LEU A 527 -8.19 0.01 -20.67
N LEU A 528 -7.45 -0.86 -21.34
CA LEU A 528 -6.04 -0.61 -21.65
C LEU A 528 -5.87 0.70 -22.44
N TYR A 529 -6.70 0.92 -23.46
CA TYR A 529 -6.64 2.14 -24.28
C TYR A 529 -7.01 3.40 -23.49
N HIS A 530 -7.94 3.29 -22.55
CA HIS A 530 -8.25 4.37 -21.62
C HIS A 530 -7.00 4.76 -20.79
N PHE A 531 -6.31 3.80 -20.18
CA PHE A 531 -5.09 4.07 -19.40
C PHE A 531 -3.88 4.48 -20.24
N GLN A 532 -3.86 4.15 -21.53
CA GLN A 532 -2.88 4.66 -22.50
C GLN A 532 -3.24 6.06 -23.04
N GLY A 533 -4.34 6.69 -22.58
CA GLY A 533 -4.79 8.00 -23.07
C GLY A 533 -5.38 7.99 -24.48
N ARG A 534 -5.61 6.81 -25.07
CA ARG A 534 -6.21 6.61 -26.40
C ARG A 534 -7.74 6.61 -26.30
N TYR A 535 -8.29 7.73 -25.86
CA TYR A 535 -9.70 7.80 -25.46
C TYR A 535 -10.69 7.53 -26.60
N SER A 536 -10.40 7.95 -27.83
CA SER A 536 -11.27 7.66 -28.99
C SER A 536 -11.32 6.17 -29.33
N ASP A 537 -10.18 5.46 -29.23
CA ASP A 537 -10.13 4.02 -29.43
C ASP A 537 -10.89 3.28 -28.32
N ALA A 538 -10.70 3.70 -27.05
CA ALA A 538 -11.40 3.16 -25.90
C ALA A 538 -12.93 3.34 -26.02
N GLU A 539 -13.38 4.53 -26.40
CA GLU A 539 -14.81 4.85 -26.57
C GLU A 539 -15.46 3.94 -27.61
N SER A 540 -14.81 3.77 -28.76
CA SER A 540 -15.32 2.91 -29.83
C SER A 540 -15.50 1.46 -29.36
N LEU A 541 -14.53 0.93 -28.60
CA LEU A 541 -14.58 -0.45 -28.10
C LEU A 541 -15.62 -0.63 -26.99
N TYR A 542 -15.73 0.33 -26.05
CA TYR A 542 -16.78 0.30 -25.03
C TYR A 542 -18.18 0.38 -25.64
N GLN A 543 -18.39 1.22 -26.65
CA GLN A 543 -19.67 1.33 -27.35
C GLN A 543 -20.01 0.02 -28.09
N GLN A 544 -19.05 -0.60 -28.78
CA GLN A 544 -19.24 -1.90 -29.43
C GLN A 544 -19.61 -2.99 -28.40
N SER A 545 -18.88 -3.07 -27.27
CA SER A 545 -19.19 -4.01 -26.18
C SER A 545 -20.62 -3.81 -25.67
N LEU A 546 -20.99 -2.56 -25.37
CA LEU A 546 -22.32 -2.21 -24.86
C LEU A 546 -23.43 -2.56 -25.86
N GLU A 547 -23.23 -2.32 -27.16
CA GLU A 547 -24.19 -2.65 -28.21
C GLU A 547 -24.40 -4.16 -28.34
N ILE A 548 -23.32 -4.95 -28.31
CA ILE A 548 -23.38 -6.41 -28.34
C ILE A 548 -24.19 -6.92 -27.14
N TYR A 549 -23.87 -6.47 -25.93
CA TYR A 549 -24.61 -6.89 -24.73
C TYR A 549 -26.08 -6.49 -24.76
N LYS A 550 -26.40 -5.24 -25.14
CA LYS A 550 -27.80 -4.78 -25.25
C LYS A 550 -28.62 -5.61 -26.23
N ARG A 551 -28.02 -5.98 -27.37
CA ARG A 551 -28.70 -6.77 -28.41
C ARG A 551 -28.90 -8.23 -28.01
N LEU A 552 -27.91 -8.85 -27.37
CA LEU A 552 -27.94 -10.28 -27.04
C LEU A 552 -28.68 -10.57 -25.74
N LEU A 553 -28.48 -9.74 -24.71
CA LEU A 553 -28.94 -9.99 -23.34
C LEU A 553 -30.10 -9.06 -22.94
N GLY A 554 -30.45 -8.08 -23.77
CA GLY A 554 -31.45 -7.06 -23.48
C GLY A 554 -30.89 -5.87 -22.70
N GLN A 555 -31.69 -4.83 -22.51
CA GLN A 555 -31.27 -3.60 -21.80
C GLN A 555 -31.13 -3.80 -20.28
N ASP A 556 -31.87 -4.77 -19.73
CA ASP A 556 -31.97 -5.04 -18.30
C ASP A 556 -31.09 -6.24 -17.91
N HIS A 557 -29.79 -6.15 -18.22
CA HIS A 557 -28.80 -7.19 -17.90
C HIS A 557 -27.60 -6.64 -17.12
N LEU A 558 -26.97 -7.46 -16.29
CA LEU A 558 -25.83 -7.07 -15.46
C LEU A 558 -24.60 -6.66 -16.27
N ASP A 559 -24.33 -7.35 -17.38
CA ASP A 559 -23.21 -7.00 -18.28
C ASP A 559 -23.44 -5.66 -19.01
N VAL A 560 -24.71 -5.31 -19.25
CA VAL A 560 -25.06 -3.98 -19.77
C VAL A 560 -24.79 -2.92 -18.71
N ALA A 561 -25.17 -3.16 -17.46
CA ALA A 561 -24.86 -2.24 -16.35
C ALA A 561 -23.34 -2.04 -16.20
N SER A 562 -22.55 -3.12 -16.20
CA SER A 562 -21.09 -3.04 -16.12
C SER A 562 -20.48 -2.25 -17.30
N SER A 563 -20.96 -2.50 -18.52
CA SER A 563 -20.50 -1.77 -19.71
C SER A 563 -20.88 -0.29 -19.68
N LEU A 564 -22.09 0.05 -19.18
CA LEU A 564 -22.51 1.43 -18.97
C LEU A 564 -21.61 2.13 -17.94
N ASN A 565 -21.31 1.47 -16.82
CA ASN A 565 -20.42 2.01 -15.79
C ASN A 565 -19.00 2.28 -16.33
N ASN A 566 -18.44 1.38 -17.13
CA ASN A 566 -17.10 1.56 -17.70
C ASN A 566 -17.06 2.67 -18.76
N LEU A 567 -18.09 2.79 -19.60
CA LEU A 567 -18.21 3.89 -20.55
C LEU A 567 -18.42 5.24 -19.83
N ALA A 568 -19.20 5.25 -18.75
CA ALA A 568 -19.38 6.42 -17.90
C ALA A 568 -18.06 6.91 -17.30
N LEU A 569 -17.21 5.97 -16.86
CA LEU A 569 -15.87 6.28 -16.36
C LEU A 569 -15.01 6.96 -17.44
N LEU A 570 -15.04 6.47 -18.67
CA LEU A 570 -14.32 7.13 -19.78
C LEU A 570 -14.83 8.55 -20.01
N TYR A 571 -16.15 8.76 -20.03
CA TYR A 571 -16.76 10.09 -20.20
C TYR A 571 -16.47 11.03 -19.04
N HIS A 572 -16.39 10.50 -17.82
CA HIS A 572 -15.94 11.24 -16.65
C HIS A 572 -14.51 11.77 -16.87
N PHE A 573 -13.56 10.93 -17.28
CA PHE A 573 -12.19 11.37 -17.57
C PHE A 573 -12.06 12.30 -18.79
N GLN A 574 -12.95 12.20 -19.77
CA GLN A 574 -13.03 13.13 -20.90
C GLN A 574 -13.73 14.46 -20.53
N GLY A 575 -14.11 14.69 -19.28
CA GLY A 575 -14.82 15.91 -18.86
C GLY A 575 -16.25 16.03 -19.36
N ARG A 576 -16.80 14.96 -19.97
CA ARG A 576 -18.18 14.85 -20.47
C ARG A 576 -19.11 14.44 -19.33
N TYR A 577 -19.17 15.29 -18.31
CA TYR A 577 -19.78 14.98 -17.03
C TYR A 577 -21.28 14.67 -17.12
N SER A 578 -22.03 15.35 -17.99
CA SER A 578 -23.47 15.07 -18.18
C SER A 578 -23.73 13.70 -18.82
N ASP A 579 -22.88 13.29 -19.76
CA ASP A 579 -22.99 11.97 -20.39
C ASP A 579 -22.63 10.87 -19.37
N ALA A 580 -21.56 11.08 -18.60
CA ALA A 580 -21.15 10.17 -17.54
C ALA A 580 -22.23 9.99 -16.46
N GLU A 581 -22.84 11.09 -16.01
CA GLU A 581 -23.91 11.08 -15.00
C GLU A 581 -25.10 10.23 -15.45
N SER A 582 -25.54 10.43 -16.70
CA SER A 582 -26.65 9.66 -17.27
C SER A 582 -26.35 8.16 -17.31
N LEU A 583 -25.14 7.77 -17.71
CA LEU A 583 -24.76 6.36 -17.82
C LEU A 583 -24.57 5.70 -16.44
N TYR A 584 -23.95 6.40 -15.47
CA TYR A 584 -23.84 5.90 -14.10
C TYR A 584 -25.21 5.71 -13.45
N GLN A 585 -26.14 6.65 -13.66
CA GLN A 585 -27.51 6.52 -13.13
C GLN A 585 -28.25 5.32 -13.74
N GLN A 586 -28.14 5.11 -15.06
CA GLN A 586 -28.72 3.93 -15.72
C GLN A 586 -28.12 2.62 -15.18
N SER A 587 -26.80 2.55 -15.04
CA SER A 587 -26.11 1.41 -14.45
C SER A 587 -26.61 1.11 -13.03
N LEU A 588 -26.66 2.15 -12.18
CA LEU A 588 -27.10 2.05 -10.80
C LEU A 588 -28.56 1.57 -10.69
N GLU A 589 -29.45 2.04 -11.56
CA GLU A 589 -30.85 1.62 -11.61
C GLU A 589 -30.99 0.14 -11.97
N ILE A 590 -30.24 -0.32 -12.99
CA ILE A 590 -30.23 -1.73 -13.38
C ILE A 590 -29.74 -2.60 -12.22
N TYR A 591 -28.63 -2.24 -11.57
CA TYR A 591 -28.11 -3.00 -10.43
C TYR A 591 -29.11 -3.05 -9.27
N LYS A 592 -29.70 -1.91 -8.88
CA LYS A 592 -30.69 -1.85 -7.79
C LYS A 592 -31.91 -2.72 -8.07
N ARG A 593 -32.39 -2.74 -9.31
CA ARG A 593 -33.57 -3.51 -9.70
C ARG A 593 -33.30 -5.01 -9.76
N LEU A 594 -32.14 -5.44 -10.28
CA LEU A 594 -31.83 -6.86 -10.48
C LEU A 594 -31.22 -7.54 -9.24
N LEU A 595 -30.42 -6.80 -8.46
CA LEU A 595 -29.66 -7.35 -7.32
C LEU A 595 -30.20 -6.88 -5.96
N GLY A 596 -31.13 -5.92 -5.96
CA GLY A 596 -31.61 -5.25 -4.74
C GLY A 596 -30.70 -4.10 -4.32
N GLN A 597 -31.11 -3.35 -3.29
CA GLN A 597 -30.36 -2.19 -2.81
C GLN A 597 -29.08 -2.57 -2.04
N ASP A 598 -29.04 -3.78 -1.50
CA ASP A 598 -28.00 -4.26 -0.60
C ASP A 598 -27.10 -5.27 -1.34
N HIS A 599 -26.41 -4.80 -2.39
CA HIS A 599 -25.48 -5.61 -3.18
C HIS A 599 -24.14 -4.88 -3.42
N PRO A 600 -22.98 -5.57 -3.45
CA PRO A 600 -21.67 -4.97 -3.73
C PRO A 600 -21.61 -4.13 -5.02
N ASP A 601 -22.19 -4.63 -6.11
CA ASP A 601 -22.25 -3.88 -7.39
C ASP A 601 -23.04 -2.56 -7.28
N VAL A 602 -24.06 -2.49 -6.43
CA VAL A 602 -24.77 -1.24 -6.15
C VAL A 602 -23.86 -0.27 -5.39
N ALA A 603 -23.14 -0.75 -4.37
CA ALA A 603 -22.18 0.07 -3.64
C ALA A 603 -21.07 0.61 -4.55
N SER A 604 -20.50 -0.23 -5.42
CA SER A 604 -19.51 0.19 -6.43
C SER A 604 -20.05 1.29 -7.35
N SER A 605 -21.27 1.12 -7.87
CA SER A 605 -21.90 2.11 -8.75
C SER A 605 -22.23 3.42 -8.02
N LEU A 606 -22.62 3.37 -6.74
CA LEU A 606 -22.80 4.55 -5.90
C LEU A 606 -21.47 5.29 -5.69
N ASN A 607 -20.39 4.56 -5.42
CA ASN A 607 -19.06 5.13 -5.23
C ASN A 607 -18.57 5.86 -6.50
N ASN A 608 -18.74 5.25 -7.69
CA ASN A 608 -18.34 5.87 -8.95
C ASN A 608 -19.16 7.13 -9.28
N LEU A 609 -20.48 7.11 -9.01
CA LEU A 609 -21.33 8.29 -9.16
C LEU A 609 -20.95 9.41 -8.18
N ALA A 610 -20.59 9.05 -6.94
CA ALA A 610 -20.09 10.01 -5.95
C ALA A 610 -18.80 10.68 -6.42
N SER A 611 -17.86 9.92 -6.98
CA SER A 611 -16.60 10.44 -7.56
C SER A 611 -16.85 11.42 -8.71
N LEU A 612 -17.87 11.15 -9.55
CA LEU A 612 -18.28 12.10 -10.58
C LEU A 612 -18.80 13.42 -9.96
N TYR A 613 -19.68 13.34 -8.95
CA TYR A 613 -20.19 14.54 -8.28
C TYR A 613 -19.09 15.31 -7.55
N GLU A 614 -18.13 14.63 -6.95
CA GLU A 614 -16.92 15.24 -6.40
C GLU A 614 -16.16 16.02 -7.49
N SER A 615 -15.94 15.43 -8.67
CA SER A 615 -15.26 16.09 -9.79
C SER A 615 -16.04 17.27 -10.38
N GLN A 616 -17.37 17.27 -10.23
CA GLN A 616 -18.26 18.38 -10.55
C GLN A 616 -18.34 19.43 -9.41
N GLY A 617 -17.59 19.28 -8.31
CA GLY A 617 -17.66 20.16 -7.15
C GLY A 617 -18.96 20.04 -6.33
N ARG A 618 -19.84 19.09 -6.64
CA ARG A 618 -21.13 18.85 -5.96
C ARG A 618 -20.93 17.98 -4.73
N TYR A 619 -20.14 18.48 -3.77
CA TYR A 619 -19.74 17.71 -2.60
C TYR A 619 -20.92 17.25 -1.72
N SER A 620 -21.98 18.05 -1.64
CA SER A 620 -23.22 17.68 -0.91
C SER A 620 -23.96 16.49 -1.52
N ASP A 621 -23.80 16.27 -2.82
CA ASP A 621 -24.43 15.15 -3.53
C ASP A 621 -23.54 13.90 -3.48
N ALA A 622 -22.21 14.07 -3.43
CA ALA A 622 -21.25 12.98 -3.35
C ALA A 622 -21.22 12.30 -1.97
N GLU A 623 -21.21 13.08 -0.88
CA GLU A 623 -21.10 12.57 0.49
C GLU A 623 -22.12 11.46 0.85
N PRO A 624 -23.44 11.63 0.64
CA PRO A 624 -24.41 10.60 0.98
C PRO A 624 -24.23 9.31 0.17
N LEU A 625 -23.74 9.41 -1.08
CA LEU A 625 -23.51 8.24 -1.93
C LEU A 625 -22.28 7.44 -1.47
N TYR A 626 -21.17 8.11 -1.12
CA TYR A 626 -20.02 7.45 -0.51
C TYR A 626 -20.37 6.81 0.83
N GLN A 627 -21.16 7.48 1.68
CA GLN A 627 -21.62 6.93 2.95
C GLN A 627 -22.49 5.68 2.77
N GLN A 628 -23.45 5.71 1.83
CA GLN A 628 -24.28 4.55 1.49
C GLN A 628 -23.44 3.38 0.97
N SER A 629 -22.50 3.63 0.06
CA SER A 629 -21.56 2.61 -0.43
C SER A 629 -20.79 1.96 0.72
N LEU A 630 -20.22 2.79 1.61
CA LEU A 630 -19.47 2.32 2.77
C LEU A 630 -20.33 1.49 3.73
N GLU A 631 -21.57 1.90 3.99
CA GLU A 631 -22.49 1.16 4.87
C GLU A 631 -22.87 -0.19 4.28
N ILE A 632 -23.19 -0.24 2.99
CA ILE A 632 -23.50 -1.50 2.28
C ILE A 632 -22.31 -2.45 2.38
N TYR A 633 -21.09 -1.99 2.07
CA TYR A 633 -19.90 -2.83 2.16
C TYR A 633 -19.61 -3.31 3.57
N LYS A 634 -19.70 -2.44 4.59
CA LYS A 634 -19.49 -2.84 6.00
C LYS A 634 -20.47 -3.91 6.45
N ARG A 635 -21.74 -3.79 6.07
CA ARG A 635 -22.79 -4.73 6.47
C ARG A 635 -22.67 -6.07 5.75
N LEU A 636 -22.34 -6.06 4.46
CA LEU A 636 -22.30 -7.28 3.63
C LEU A 636 -20.97 -8.04 3.76
N LEU A 637 -19.86 -7.32 3.84
CA LEU A 637 -18.52 -7.90 3.72
C LEU A 637 -17.72 -7.85 5.03
N GLY A 638 -18.24 -7.18 6.06
CA GLY A 638 -17.55 -6.95 7.33
C GLY A 638 -16.69 -5.68 7.33
N GLN A 639 -16.20 -5.27 8.51
CA GLN A 639 -15.47 -3.99 8.65
C GLN A 639 -14.07 -4.03 8.04
N ASP A 640 -13.46 -5.21 7.98
CA ASP A 640 -12.10 -5.41 7.52
C ASP A 640 -12.03 -5.92 6.08
N HIS A 641 -12.97 -5.53 5.20
CA HIS A 641 -12.94 -5.92 3.78
C HIS A 641 -12.17 -4.91 2.91
N PRO A 642 -11.46 -5.33 1.83
CA PRO A 642 -10.75 -4.39 0.95
C PRO A 642 -11.65 -3.29 0.35
N ASP A 643 -12.89 -3.62 -0.03
CA ASP A 643 -13.84 -2.63 -0.57
C ASP A 643 -14.28 -1.58 0.46
N VAL A 644 -14.28 -1.96 1.76
CA VAL A 644 -14.49 -1.00 2.85
C VAL A 644 -13.30 -0.06 2.93
N ALA A 645 -12.07 -0.57 2.87
CA ALA A 645 -10.88 0.28 2.85
C ALA A 645 -10.87 1.25 1.66
N THR A 646 -11.29 0.80 0.47
CA THR A 646 -11.44 1.66 -0.71
C THR A 646 -12.51 2.73 -0.51
N SER A 647 -13.69 2.37 -0.01
CA SER A 647 -14.77 3.34 0.26
C SER A 647 -14.39 4.36 1.33
N LEU A 648 -13.69 3.93 2.39
CA LEU A 648 -13.13 4.82 3.41
C LEU A 648 -12.14 5.82 2.81
N ASN A 649 -11.26 5.38 1.92
CA ASN A 649 -10.28 6.24 1.27
C ASN A 649 -10.95 7.31 0.39
N ASN A 650 -11.97 6.95 -0.39
CA ASN A 650 -12.66 7.89 -1.26
C ASN A 650 -13.46 8.93 -0.44
N LEU A 651 -14.13 8.49 0.62
CA LEU A 651 -14.82 9.41 1.54
C LEU A 651 -13.84 10.34 2.28
N ALA A 652 -12.67 9.83 2.66
CA ALA A 652 -11.61 10.64 3.28
C ALA A 652 -11.11 11.74 2.33
N GLU A 653 -10.95 11.43 1.04
CA GLU A 653 -10.54 12.42 0.05
C GLU A 653 -11.60 13.51 -0.13
N LEU A 654 -12.89 13.15 -0.17
CA LEU A 654 -13.97 14.14 -0.18
C LEU A 654 -13.89 15.07 1.04
N TYR A 655 -13.67 14.52 2.24
CA TYR A 655 -13.51 15.31 3.45
C TYR A 655 -12.26 16.20 3.41
N ARG A 656 -11.16 15.75 2.80
CA ARG A 656 -9.97 16.58 2.56
C ARG A 656 -10.30 17.76 1.65
N LEU A 657 -11.05 17.54 0.57
CA LEU A 657 -11.49 18.60 -0.36
C LEU A 657 -12.49 19.58 0.28
N GLN A 658 -13.29 19.12 1.24
CA GLN A 658 -14.16 19.95 2.08
C GLN A 658 -13.42 20.63 3.24
N GLY A 659 -12.10 20.44 3.40
CA GLY A 659 -11.30 21.00 4.49
C GLY A 659 -11.53 20.36 5.87
N ARG A 660 -12.30 19.26 5.93
CA ARG A 660 -12.59 18.48 7.15
C ARG A 660 -11.45 17.50 7.44
N TYR A 661 -10.28 18.06 7.71
CA TYR A 661 -9.04 17.27 7.76
C TYR A 661 -8.99 16.22 8.88
N SER A 662 -9.60 16.49 10.03
CA SER A 662 -9.66 15.51 11.14
C SER A 662 -10.49 14.28 10.79
N ASP A 663 -11.61 14.48 10.08
CA ASP A 663 -12.46 13.37 9.62
C ASP A 663 -11.73 12.56 8.54
N ALA A 664 -11.06 13.24 7.60
CA ALA A 664 -10.25 12.60 6.57
C ALA A 664 -9.11 11.76 7.17
N GLU A 665 -8.42 12.27 8.19
CA GLU A 665 -7.30 11.57 8.84
C GLU A 665 -7.75 10.23 9.44
N LEU A 666 -8.87 10.24 10.17
CA LEU A 666 -9.43 9.03 10.78
C LEU A 666 -9.73 7.97 9.71
N LEU A 667 -10.39 8.36 8.62
CA LEU A 667 -10.80 7.42 7.58
C LEU A 667 -9.60 6.90 6.76
N HIS A 668 -8.61 7.74 6.43
CA HIS A 668 -7.37 7.27 5.78
C HIS A 668 -6.58 6.32 6.67
N GLN A 669 -6.51 6.58 7.99
CA GLN A 669 -5.85 5.67 8.93
C GLN A 669 -6.57 4.32 9.04
N GLN A 670 -7.91 4.32 9.10
CA GLN A 670 -8.70 3.07 9.09
C GLN A 670 -8.48 2.28 7.79
N SER A 671 -8.54 2.94 6.64
CA SER A 671 -8.27 2.31 5.34
C SER A 671 -6.88 1.68 5.28
N LEU A 672 -5.86 2.41 5.76
CA LEU A 672 -4.48 1.93 5.81
C LEU A 672 -4.33 0.70 6.71
N GLU A 673 -4.97 0.69 7.88
CA GLU A 673 -4.84 -0.41 8.84
C GLU A 673 -5.54 -1.68 8.33
N ILE A 674 -6.73 -1.55 7.73
CA ILE A 674 -7.41 -2.68 7.08
C ILE A 674 -6.51 -3.30 6.00
N ARG A 675 -5.95 -2.49 5.09
CA ARG A 675 -5.08 -2.99 4.02
C ARG A 675 -3.80 -3.64 4.55
N LYS A 676 -3.20 -3.11 5.62
CA LYS A 676 -2.03 -3.72 6.27
C LYS A 676 -2.35 -5.08 6.89
N CYS A 677 -3.49 -5.20 7.55
CA CYS A 677 -3.92 -6.46 8.17
C CYS A 677 -4.22 -7.53 7.11
N LEU A 678 -4.90 -7.15 6.02
CA LEU A 678 -5.35 -8.09 4.99
C LEU A 678 -4.27 -8.52 4.00
N LEU A 679 -3.43 -7.58 3.56
CA LEU A 679 -2.51 -7.74 2.43
C LEU A 679 -1.05 -7.74 2.87
N GLY A 680 -0.78 -7.43 4.14
CA GLY A 680 0.56 -7.24 4.68
C GLY A 680 1.12 -5.84 4.43
N LEU A 681 2.28 -5.53 5.02
CA LEU A 681 2.90 -4.21 4.93
C LEU A 681 3.48 -3.87 3.54
N ASP A 682 3.73 -4.90 2.74
CA ASP A 682 4.46 -4.84 1.48
C ASP A 682 3.52 -5.07 0.29
N HIS A 683 2.41 -4.35 0.24
CA HIS A 683 1.42 -4.43 -0.84
C HIS A 683 1.26 -3.09 -1.56
N PRO A 684 1.03 -3.05 -2.89
CA PRO A 684 0.78 -1.81 -3.63
C PRO A 684 -0.36 -0.95 -3.06
N ASP A 685 -1.44 -1.58 -2.59
CA ASP A 685 -2.58 -0.84 -1.99
C ASP A 685 -2.24 -0.17 -0.66
N VAL A 686 -1.30 -0.73 0.11
CA VAL A 686 -0.76 -0.09 1.32
C VAL A 686 0.08 1.11 0.94
N ALA A 687 0.90 1.01 -0.12
CA ALA A 687 1.65 2.14 -0.64
C ALA A 687 0.74 3.28 -1.15
N SER A 688 -0.40 2.95 -1.76
CA SER A 688 -1.43 3.91 -2.16
C SER A 688 -2.02 4.64 -0.95
N SER A 689 -2.44 3.91 0.09
CA SER A 689 -2.98 4.51 1.32
C SER A 689 -1.96 5.39 2.05
N LEU A 690 -0.68 4.99 2.07
CA LEU A 690 0.40 5.82 2.62
C LEU A 690 0.56 7.13 1.85
N ASN A 691 0.52 7.08 0.51
CA ASN A 691 0.60 8.27 -0.34
C ASN A 691 -0.57 9.23 -0.09
N ASN A 692 -1.80 8.71 0.08
CA ASN A 692 -2.98 9.55 0.32
C ASN A 692 -2.96 10.19 1.71
N LEU A 693 -2.55 9.44 2.74
CA LEU A 693 -2.35 10.01 4.08
C LEU A 693 -1.24 11.07 4.09
N ALA A 694 -0.15 10.85 3.35
CA ALA A 694 0.91 11.83 3.19
C ALA A 694 0.42 13.12 2.51
N LEU A 695 -0.47 13.00 1.53
CA LEU A 695 -1.12 14.17 0.92
C LEU A 695 -1.96 14.94 1.93
N LEU A 696 -2.75 14.24 2.74
CA LEU A 696 -3.53 14.89 3.80
C LEU A 696 -2.62 15.69 4.73
N TYR A 697 -1.53 15.08 5.22
CA TYR A 697 -0.56 15.77 6.09
C TYR A 697 0.13 16.94 5.38
N SER A 698 0.43 16.81 4.10
CA SER A 698 0.93 17.93 3.31
C SER A 698 -0.10 19.07 3.20
N SER A 699 -1.39 18.76 3.07
CA SER A 699 -2.48 19.75 3.01
C SER A 699 -2.69 20.46 4.35
N GLN A 700 -2.43 19.76 5.46
CA GLN A 700 -2.41 20.30 6.83
C GLN A 700 -1.08 21.01 7.17
N GLY A 701 -0.13 21.17 6.23
CA GLY A 701 1.19 21.76 6.48
C GLY A 701 2.12 20.94 7.40
N ARG A 702 1.73 19.72 7.78
CA ARG A 702 2.50 18.77 8.61
C ARG A 702 3.53 18.03 7.76
N TYR A 703 4.47 18.78 7.19
CA TYR A 703 5.41 18.25 6.22
C TYR A 703 6.36 17.18 6.78
N SER A 704 6.69 17.25 8.07
CA SER A 704 7.50 16.23 8.77
C SER A 704 6.82 14.87 8.84
N ASP A 705 5.48 14.86 8.86
CA ASP A 705 4.68 13.64 8.95
C ASP A 705 4.41 13.07 7.55
N ALA A 706 4.29 13.95 6.54
CA ALA A 706 4.08 13.57 5.14
C ALA A 706 5.32 12.94 4.48
N GLU A 707 6.51 13.50 4.68
CA GLU A 707 7.75 13.05 4.02
C GLU A 707 8.05 11.55 4.22
N PRO A 708 8.05 10.99 5.44
CA PRO A 708 8.35 9.57 5.64
C PRO A 708 7.32 8.65 4.97
N LEU A 709 6.04 9.05 4.94
CA LEU A 709 4.98 8.26 4.31
C LEU A 709 5.12 8.21 2.79
N TYR A 710 5.44 9.35 2.14
CA TYR A 710 5.75 9.37 0.71
C TYR A 710 6.99 8.55 0.37
N GLN A 711 8.05 8.65 1.20
CA GLN A 711 9.26 7.85 1.00
C GLN A 711 8.98 6.35 1.13
N GLN A 712 8.15 5.96 2.10
CA GLN A 712 7.74 4.57 2.30
C GLN A 712 6.92 4.04 1.13
N SER A 713 5.91 4.80 0.68
CA SER A 713 5.12 4.49 -0.51
C SER A 713 6.01 4.29 -1.74
N LEU A 714 6.92 5.24 -2.02
CA LEU A 714 7.84 5.18 -3.14
C LEU A 714 8.72 3.95 -3.11
N LYS A 715 9.20 3.56 -1.91
CA LYS A 715 10.06 2.41 -1.74
C LYS A 715 9.33 1.10 -1.97
N ILE A 716 8.10 0.97 -1.44
CA ILE A 716 7.26 -0.21 -1.68
C ILE A 716 7.01 -0.37 -3.18
N TYR A 717 6.58 0.70 -3.86
CA TYR A 717 6.34 0.65 -5.30
C TYR A 717 7.59 0.30 -6.11
N LYS A 718 8.74 0.95 -5.86
CA LYS A 718 10.00 0.64 -6.56
C LYS A 718 10.42 -0.81 -6.39
N ARG A 719 10.19 -1.39 -5.21
CA ARG A 719 10.59 -2.76 -4.90
C ARG A 719 9.67 -3.80 -5.55
N LEU A 720 8.35 -3.56 -5.54
CA LEU A 720 7.36 -4.54 -6.03
C LEU A 720 7.11 -4.43 -7.54
N LEU A 721 7.07 -3.20 -8.05
CA LEU A 721 6.64 -2.91 -9.42
C LEU A 721 7.81 -2.54 -10.35
N GLY A 722 9.01 -2.32 -9.80
CA GLY A 722 10.18 -1.85 -10.53
C GLY A 722 10.25 -0.32 -10.62
N GLN A 723 11.38 0.20 -11.11
CA GLN A 723 11.63 1.66 -11.15
C GLN A 723 10.84 2.39 -12.23
N ASP A 724 10.37 1.65 -13.22
CA ASP A 724 9.78 2.16 -14.44
C ASP A 724 8.26 1.98 -14.46
N HIS A 725 7.61 1.96 -13.28
CA HIS A 725 6.16 1.80 -13.14
C HIS A 725 5.43 3.16 -13.07
N PRO A 726 4.20 3.30 -13.62
CA PRO A 726 3.40 4.52 -13.48
C PRO A 726 3.22 4.99 -12.03
N ASP A 727 2.94 4.08 -11.09
CA ASP A 727 2.81 4.42 -9.66
C ASP A 727 4.09 4.95 -9.03
N VAL A 728 5.27 4.52 -9.52
CA VAL A 728 6.55 5.10 -9.08
C VAL A 728 6.66 6.53 -9.59
N ALA A 729 6.31 6.81 -10.85
CA ALA A 729 6.30 8.17 -11.39
C ALA A 729 5.35 9.08 -10.59
N SER A 730 4.18 8.57 -10.22
CA SER A 730 3.19 9.24 -9.39
C SER A 730 3.70 9.56 -7.97
N SER A 731 4.31 8.59 -7.29
CA SER A 731 4.88 8.78 -5.95
C SER A 731 6.07 9.75 -5.96
N LEU A 732 6.93 9.69 -7.00
CA LEU A 732 8.02 10.66 -7.22
C LEU A 732 7.49 12.08 -7.38
N ASN A 733 6.43 12.26 -8.18
CA ASN A 733 5.81 13.56 -8.38
C ASN A 733 5.29 14.13 -7.05
N ASN A 734 4.60 13.33 -6.24
CA ASN A 734 4.01 13.80 -4.98
C ASN A 734 5.09 14.17 -3.94
N LEU A 735 6.14 13.36 -3.82
CA LEU A 735 7.28 13.68 -2.97
C LEU A 735 8.00 14.96 -3.44
N ALA A 736 8.12 15.16 -4.75
CA ALA A 736 8.71 16.37 -5.30
C ALA A 736 7.88 17.62 -5.01
N LEU A 737 6.56 17.51 -5.09
CA LEU A 737 5.65 18.60 -4.75
C LEU A 737 5.72 18.94 -3.25
N LEU A 738 5.88 17.96 -2.37
CA LEU A 738 6.18 18.20 -0.96
C LEU A 738 7.50 18.98 -0.80
N TYR A 739 8.57 18.59 -1.50
CA TYR A 739 9.84 19.31 -1.46
C TYR A 739 9.74 20.72 -2.05
N LYS A 740 8.91 20.95 -3.05
CA LYS A 740 8.58 22.30 -3.54
C LYS A 740 7.93 23.12 -2.42
N SER A 741 6.93 22.57 -1.72
CA SER A 741 6.24 23.27 -0.62
C SER A 741 7.16 23.56 0.58
N GLN A 742 8.19 22.73 0.78
CA GLN A 742 9.25 22.98 1.77
C GLN A 742 10.38 23.90 1.26
N GLY A 743 10.29 24.47 0.05
CA GLY A 743 11.34 25.31 -0.55
C GLY A 743 12.64 24.57 -0.89
N ARG A 744 12.62 23.22 -0.90
CA ARG A 744 13.77 22.35 -1.22
C ARG A 744 13.80 22.04 -2.72
N TYR A 745 13.89 23.08 -3.53
CA TYR A 745 13.76 22.98 -4.99
C TYR A 745 14.79 22.08 -5.66
N SER A 746 16.03 22.06 -5.15
CA SER A 746 17.10 21.16 -5.63
C SER A 746 16.78 19.67 -5.48
N ASN A 747 15.92 19.33 -4.51
CA ASN A 747 15.48 17.96 -4.29
C ASN A 747 14.22 17.62 -5.11
N ALA A 748 13.37 18.62 -5.36
CA ALA A 748 12.14 18.45 -6.15
C ALA A 748 12.40 18.24 -7.65
N GLU A 749 13.30 19.05 -8.23
CA GLU A 749 13.57 19.04 -9.67
C GLU A 749 13.95 17.66 -10.24
N PRO A 750 14.94 16.92 -9.70
CA PRO A 750 15.33 15.62 -10.25
C PRO A 750 14.19 14.59 -10.15
N LEU A 751 13.34 14.67 -9.12
CA LEU A 751 12.21 13.76 -8.94
C LEU A 751 11.09 14.04 -9.96
N LEU A 752 10.78 15.32 -10.25
CA LEU A 752 9.82 15.69 -11.30
C LEU A 752 10.34 15.31 -12.70
N GLN A 753 11.63 15.52 -12.96
CA GLN A 753 12.25 15.10 -14.22
C GLN A 753 12.20 13.58 -14.39
N GLN A 754 12.52 12.82 -13.34
CA GLN A 754 12.42 11.36 -13.37
C GLN A 754 10.97 10.89 -13.60
N SER A 755 10.00 11.49 -12.90
CA SER A 755 8.57 11.19 -13.09
C SER A 755 8.13 11.44 -14.55
N LEU A 756 8.52 12.60 -15.10
CA LEU A 756 8.22 12.98 -16.48
C LEU A 756 8.83 11.98 -17.49
N GLU A 757 10.08 11.58 -17.29
CA GLU A 757 10.77 10.65 -18.18
C GLU A 757 10.13 9.25 -18.17
N ILE A 758 9.78 8.75 -16.98
CA ILE A 758 9.07 7.47 -16.86
C ILE A 758 7.75 7.53 -17.64
N ARG A 759 6.94 8.58 -17.43
CA ARG A 759 5.65 8.73 -18.12
C ARG A 759 5.79 8.88 -19.63
N LYS A 760 6.77 9.66 -20.12
CA LYS A 760 7.06 9.79 -21.56
C LYS A 760 7.37 8.45 -22.21
N ARG A 761 8.20 7.63 -21.56
CA ARG A 761 8.62 6.33 -22.11
C ARG A 761 7.50 5.30 -22.10
N LEU A 762 6.67 5.25 -21.04
CA LEU A 762 5.61 4.23 -20.90
C LEU A 762 4.33 4.58 -21.66
N LEU A 763 3.94 5.86 -21.63
CA LEU A 763 2.63 6.32 -22.09
C LEU A 763 2.71 7.08 -23.42
N GLY A 764 3.93 7.44 -23.85
CA GLY A 764 4.17 8.31 -25.00
C GLY A 764 4.17 9.80 -24.64
N LEU A 765 4.66 10.62 -25.57
CA LEU A 765 4.81 12.07 -25.38
C LEU A 765 3.49 12.82 -25.25
N ASP A 766 2.43 12.24 -25.81
CA ASP A 766 1.16 12.90 -26.01
C ASP A 766 0.14 12.54 -24.92
N HIS A 767 0.55 11.89 -23.83
CA HIS A 767 -0.35 11.42 -22.75
C HIS A 767 -0.76 12.53 -21.75
N PRO A 768 -1.97 12.50 -21.17
CA PRO A 768 -2.40 13.49 -20.17
C PRO A 768 -1.50 13.55 -18.93
N ASP A 769 -1.01 12.41 -18.45
CA ASP A 769 -0.08 12.38 -17.31
C ASP A 769 1.28 13.03 -17.61
N VAL A 770 1.72 13.03 -18.88
CA VAL A 770 2.90 13.78 -19.31
C VAL A 770 2.60 15.28 -19.25
N ALA A 771 1.43 15.71 -19.73
CA ALA A 771 0.99 17.10 -19.62
C ALA A 771 0.93 17.57 -18.16
N THR A 772 0.47 16.72 -17.24
CA THR A 772 0.46 17.01 -15.79
C THR A 772 1.87 17.13 -15.22
N SER A 773 2.77 16.21 -15.57
CA SER A 773 4.18 16.27 -15.14
C SER A 773 4.90 17.53 -15.67
N LEU A 774 4.63 17.93 -16.92
CA LEU A 774 5.14 19.17 -17.50
C LEU A 774 4.65 20.40 -16.73
N ASN A 775 3.35 20.44 -16.40
CA ASN A 775 2.77 21.54 -15.61
C ASN A 775 3.39 21.63 -14.21
N ASN A 776 3.59 20.48 -13.53
CA ASN A 776 4.20 20.45 -12.20
C ASN A 776 5.68 20.88 -12.23
N LEU A 777 6.44 20.48 -13.25
CA LEU A 777 7.82 20.94 -13.45
C LEU A 777 7.86 22.44 -13.75
N ALA A 778 6.95 22.94 -14.58
CA ALA A 778 6.84 24.37 -14.86
C ALA A 778 6.49 25.18 -13.61
N ALA A 779 5.60 24.66 -12.76
CA ALA A 779 5.25 25.29 -11.48
C ALA A 779 6.46 25.36 -10.54
N LEU A 780 7.33 24.35 -10.53
CA LEU A 780 8.60 24.40 -9.80
C LEU A 780 9.53 25.49 -10.36
N TYR A 781 9.72 25.55 -11.68
CA TYR A 781 10.55 26.58 -12.32
C TYR A 781 10.02 27.99 -12.09
N LYS A 782 8.70 28.16 -12.08
CA LYS A 782 8.08 29.42 -11.68
C LYS A 782 8.43 29.80 -10.23
N SER A 783 8.34 28.86 -9.28
CA SER A 783 8.75 29.13 -7.89
C SER A 783 10.25 29.42 -7.74
N GLN A 784 11.08 28.93 -8.67
CA GLN A 784 12.51 29.29 -8.77
C GLN A 784 12.75 30.61 -9.53
N GLY A 785 11.71 31.28 -10.04
CA GLY A 785 11.84 32.50 -10.88
C GLY A 785 12.37 32.24 -12.30
N ARG A 786 12.51 30.98 -12.71
CA ARG A 786 12.99 30.55 -14.04
C ARG A 786 11.84 30.54 -15.04
N TYR A 787 11.25 31.71 -15.27
CA TYR A 787 10.04 31.82 -16.08
C TYR A 787 10.23 31.39 -17.54
N SER A 788 11.42 31.63 -18.12
CA SER A 788 11.80 31.19 -19.47
C SER A 788 11.79 29.67 -19.63
N ASP A 789 12.09 28.93 -18.56
CA ASP A 789 12.11 27.47 -18.57
C ASP A 789 10.70 26.90 -18.33
N ALA A 790 9.85 27.62 -17.60
CA ALA A 790 8.48 27.22 -17.30
C ALA A 790 7.53 27.38 -18.51
N GLU A 791 7.65 28.47 -19.26
CA GLU A 791 6.77 28.81 -20.38
C GLU A 791 6.63 27.69 -21.45
N PRO A 792 7.73 27.15 -22.02
CA PRO A 792 7.61 26.11 -23.04
C PRO A 792 6.95 24.83 -22.50
N LEU A 793 7.14 24.51 -21.22
CA LEU A 793 6.53 23.34 -20.59
C LEU A 793 5.01 23.51 -20.42
N LEU A 794 4.55 24.71 -20.03
CA LEU A 794 3.12 25.01 -19.93
C LEU A 794 2.45 25.03 -21.31
N GLN A 795 3.12 25.58 -22.33
CA GLN A 795 2.62 25.55 -23.72
C GLN A 795 2.50 24.12 -24.24
N GLN A 796 3.50 23.27 -24.02
CA GLN A 796 3.44 21.85 -24.38
C GLN A 796 2.31 21.12 -23.64
N SER A 797 2.17 21.33 -22.32
CA SER A 797 1.08 20.76 -21.52
C SER A 797 -0.30 21.14 -22.06
N LEU A 798 -0.48 22.43 -22.39
CA LEU A 798 -1.73 22.95 -22.95
C LEU A 798 -2.04 22.32 -24.31
N GLU A 799 -1.06 22.20 -25.20
CA GLU A 799 -1.24 21.65 -26.53
C GLU A 799 -1.61 20.16 -26.48
N ILE A 800 -0.94 19.38 -25.62
CA ILE A 800 -1.28 17.97 -25.41
C ILE A 800 -2.74 17.81 -24.98
N LYS A 801 -3.18 18.59 -23.97
CA LYS A 801 -4.56 18.52 -23.46
C LYS A 801 -5.58 18.96 -24.50
N LYS A 802 -5.32 20.03 -25.26
CA LYS A 802 -6.22 20.50 -26.34
C LYS A 802 -6.45 19.43 -27.39
N ARG A 803 -5.39 18.72 -27.80
CA ARG A 803 -5.49 17.68 -28.83
C ARG A 803 -6.23 16.44 -28.33
N LEU A 804 -6.00 16.02 -27.08
CA LEU A 804 -6.59 14.79 -26.53
C LEU A 804 -8.02 14.96 -26.01
N LEU A 805 -8.29 16.06 -25.32
CA LEU A 805 -9.53 16.28 -24.57
C LEU A 805 -10.47 17.27 -25.27
N GLY A 806 -9.99 17.93 -26.33
CA GLY A 806 -10.68 19.02 -27.01
C GLY A 806 -10.47 20.38 -26.33
N LEU A 807 -10.89 21.45 -27.02
CA LEU A 807 -10.72 22.83 -26.54
C LEU A 807 -11.57 23.16 -25.32
N ASP A 808 -12.70 22.47 -25.18
CA ASP A 808 -13.75 22.73 -24.20
C ASP A 808 -13.67 21.73 -23.03
N HIS A 809 -12.46 21.49 -22.51
CA HIS A 809 -12.22 20.60 -21.36
C HIS A 809 -11.80 21.37 -20.10
N PRO A 810 -12.23 20.99 -18.87
CA PRO A 810 -11.79 21.63 -17.63
C PRO A 810 -10.27 21.67 -17.42
N ASP A 811 -9.56 20.63 -17.84
CA ASP A 811 -8.08 20.58 -17.76
C ASP A 811 -7.39 21.54 -18.73
N VAL A 812 -8.02 21.83 -19.88
CA VAL A 812 -7.51 22.85 -20.82
C VAL A 812 -7.67 24.23 -20.19
N ALA A 813 -8.82 24.51 -19.59
CA ALA A 813 -9.02 25.75 -18.82
C ALA A 813 -7.99 25.88 -17.68
N SER A 814 -7.73 24.80 -16.95
CA SER A 814 -6.73 24.78 -15.89
C SER A 814 -5.32 25.09 -16.42
N SER A 815 -4.93 24.52 -17.57
CA SER A 815 -3.64 24.82 -18.21
C SER A 815 -3.56 26.25 -18.75
N LEU A 816 -4.66 26.80 -19.29
CA LEU A 816 -4.74 28.22 -19.68
C LEU A 816 -4.53 29.12 -18.47
N ASN A 817 -5.18 28.82 -17.36
CA ASN A 817 -5.00 29.55 -16.10
C ASN A 817 -3.56 29.46 -15.57
N SER A 818 -2.91 28.31 -15.66
CA SER A 818 -1.50 28.15 -15.27
C SER A 818 -0.55 28.97 -16.14
N LEU A 819 -0.78 29.02 -17.46
CA LEU A 819 0.00 29.86 -18.38
C LEU A 819 -0.25 31.35 -18.15
N ALA A 820 -1.50 31.75 -17.95
CA ALA A 820 -1.88 33.11 -17.59
C ALA A 820 -1.20 33.56 -16.29
N LEU A 821 -1.14 32.67 -15.29
CA LEU A 821 -0.46 32.94 -14.03
C LEU A 821 1.05 33.15 -14.23
N LEU A 822 1.69 32.38 -15.11
CA LEU A 822 3.09 32.62 -15.46
C LEU A 822 3.29 34.01 -16.09
N TYR A 823 2.44 34.39 -17.06
CA TYR A 823 2.51 35.72 -17.69
C TYR A 823 2.22 36.85 -16.72
N HIS A 824 1.28 36.66 -15.78
CA HIS A 824 1.06 37.58 -14.68
C HIS A 824 2.37 37.81 -13.91
N PHE A 825 3.05 36.75 -13.45
CA PHE A 825 4.31 36.88 -12.69
C PHE A 825 5.46 37.47 -13.50
N GLN A 826 5.44 37.37 -14.84
CA GLN A 826 6.38 38.05 -15.73
C GLN A 826 6.03 39.54 -15.97
N GLY A 827 4.90 40.04 -15.45
CA GLY A 827 4.40 41.39 -15.73
C GLY A 827 3.75 41.55 -17.12
N ARG A 828 3.57 40.46 -17.88
CA ARG A 828 2.96 40.44 -19.22
C ARG A 828 1.44 40.37 -19.13
N TYR A 829 0.85 41.40 -18.53
CA TYR A 829 -0.56 41.37 -18.18
C TYR A 829 -1.52 41.30 -19.38
N SER A 830 -1.15 41.90 -20.51
CA SER A 830 -1.89 41.83 -21.77
C SER A 830 -2.00 40.41 -22.33
N ASP A 831 -1.02 39.56 -22.04
CA ASP A 831 -1.00 38.16 -22.48
C ASP A 831 -1.75 37.27 -21.49
N ALA A 832 -1.75 37.63 -20.20
CA ALA A 832 -2.42 36.88 -19.14
C ALA A 832 -3.96 37.05 -19.16
N GLU A 833 -4.45 38.27 -19.35
CA GLU A 833 -5.89 38.60 -19.30
C GLU A 833 -6.76 37.74 -20.21
N PRO A 834 -6.49 37.60 -21.53
CA PRO A 834 -7.33 36.80 -22.42
C PRO A 834 -7.34 35.31 -22.03
N LEU A 835 -6.23 34.79 -21.53
CA LEU A 835 -6.12 33.38 -21.11
C LEU A 835 -6.95 33.11 -19.84
N TYR A 836 -6.94 34.03 -18.87
CA TYR A 836 -7.80 33.93 -17.69
C TYR A 836 -9.29 34.02 -18.06
N GLN A 837 -9.65 34.94 -18.96
CA GLN A 837 -11.03 35.08 -19.43
C GLN A 837 -11.51 33.81 -20.15
N GLN A 838 -10.69 33.26 -21.04
CA GLN A 838 -10.99 32.02 -21.74
C GLN A 838 -11.15 30.84 -20.77
N SER A 839 -10.24 30.69 -19.80
CA SER A 839 -10.34 29.67 -18.74
C SER A 839 -11.66 29.80 -17.98
N LEU A 840 -12.00 31.01 -17.54
CA LEU A 840 -13.20 31.29 -16.77
C LEU A 840 -14.48 30.97 -17.56
N GLU A 841 -14.52 31.30 -18.85
CA GLU A 841 -15.66 31.00 -19.72
C GLU A 841 -15.88 29.50 -19.87
N ILE A 842 -14.82 28.74 -20.15
CA ILE A 842 -14.87 27.27 -20.28
C ILE A 842 -15.40 26.66 -18.99
N LEU A 843 -14.84 27.05 -17.83
CA LEU A 843 -15.22 26.50 -16.53
C LEU A 843 -16.67 26.83 -16.17
N LYS A 844 -17.12 28.07 -16.40
CA LYS A 844 -18.52 28.48 -16.12
C LYS A 844 -19.52 27.67 -16.94
N ARG A 845 -19.20 27.38 -18.20
CA ARG A 845 -20.08 26.64 -19.11
C ARG A 845 -20.17 25.15 -18.74
N LEU A 846 -19.05 24.52 -18.40
CA LEU A 846 -19.00 23.06 -18.18
C LEU A 846 -19.33 22.63 -16.75
N LEU A 847 -18.84 23.39 -15.77
CA LEU A 847 -18.95 23.04 -14.35
C LEU A 847 -20.03 23.84 -13.62
N GLY A 848 -20.58 24.85 -14.28
CA GLY A 848 -21.52 25.80 -13.70
C GLY A 848 -20.84 26.93 -12.93
N GLN A 849 -21.60 27.98 -12.64
CA GLN A 849 -21.08 29.22 -12.06
C GLN A 849 -20.61 29.10 -10.60
N ASN A 850 -21.04 28.06 -9.89
CA ASN A 850 -20.75 27.86 -8.46
C ASN A 850 -19.63 26.84 -8.21
N HIS A 851 -18.86 26.45 -9.23
CA HIS A 851 -17.80 25.47 -9.08
C HIS A 851 -16.54 26.06 -8.40
N PRO A 852 -15.80 25.31 -7.57
CA PRO A 852 -14.55 25.78 -6.95
C PRO A 852 -13.51 26.31 -7.94
N ASN A 853 -13.29 25.60 -9.06
CA ASN A 853 -12.40 26.07 -10.13
C ASN A 853 -12.83 27.41 -10.76
N VAL A 854 -14.13 27.71 -10.81
CA VAL A 854 -14.61 29.04 -11.25
C VAL A 854 -14.21 30.10 -10.24
N ALA A 855 -14.37 29.84 -8.94
CA ALA A 855 -13.90 30.73 -7.88
C ALA A 855 -12.39 30.97 -7.96
N THR A 856 -11.57 29.93 -8.13
CA THR A 856 -10.12 30.06 -8.37
C THR A 856 -9.81 30.95 -9.57
N SER A 857 -10.47 30.72 -10.71
CA SER A 857 -10.23 31.51 -11.92
C SER A 857 -10.68 32.98 -11.77
N LEU A 858 -11.76 33.24 -11.02
CA LEU A 858 -12.19 34.59 -10.67
C LEU A 858 -11.18 35.30 -9.78
N ASN A 859 -10.68 34.63 -8.73
CA ASN A 859 -9.62 35.16 -7.87
C ASN A 859 -8.35 35.50 -8.68
N ASN A 860 -7.93 34.62 -9.60
CA ASN A 860 -6.75 34.83 -10.45
C ASN A 860 -6.89 36.04 -11.37
N LEU A 861 -8.06 36.20 -12.00
CA LEU A 861 -8.35 37.38 -12.82
C LEU A 861 -8.48 38.65 -11.98
N ALA A 862 -9.08 38.58 -10.80
CA ALA A 862 -9.19 39.71 -9.87
C ALA A 862 -7.80 40.21 -9.44
N SER A 863 -6.90 39.30 -9.09
CA SER A 863 -5.52 39.66 -8.74
C SER A 863 -4.79 40.29 -9.91
N LEU A 864 -4.99 39.83 -11.15
CA LEU A 864 -4.42 40.49 -12.32
C LEU A 864 -4.86 41.97 -12.39
N TYR A 865 -6.15 42.25 -12.21
CA TYR A 865 -6.67 43.61 -12.21
C TYR A 865 -6.18 44.44 -11.02
N GLU A 866 -6.04 43.83 -9.84
CA GLU A 866 -5.43 44.46 -8.67
C GLU A 866 -3.99 44.92 -8.97
N TYR A 867 -3.14 44.06 -9.55
CA TYR A 867 -1.76 44.42 -9.91
C TYR A 867 -1.68 45.49 -11.01
N GLN A 868 -2.70 45.60 -11.87
CA GLN A 868 -2.83 46.70 -12.84
C GLN A 868 -3.36 48.01 -12.21
N GLY A 869 -3.74 48.02 -10.93
CA GLY A 869 -4.38 49.15 -10.26
C GLY A 869 -5.87 49.34 -10.63
N ARG A 870 -6.47 48.39 -11.36
CA ARG A 870 -7.88 48.39 -11.79
C ARG A 870 -8.78 47.83 -10.69
N TYR A 871 -8.76 48.48 -9.53
CA TYR A 871 -9.41 47.94 -8.34
C TYR A 871 -10.93 47.80 -8.46
N SER A 872 -11.59 48.66 -9.25
CA SER A 872 -13.03 48.57 -9.55
C SER A 872 -13.41 47.29 -10.28
N ASP A 873 -12.50 46.74 -11.08
CA ASP A 873 -12.72 45.52 -11.84
C ASP A 873 -12.38 44.27 -11.01
N ALA A 874 -11.42 44.39 -10.08
CA ALA A 874 -11.00 43.33 -9.18
C ALA A 874 -12.04 43.01 -8.07
N GLU A 875 -12.59 44.04 -7.43
CA GLU A 875 -13.50 43.92 -6.29
C GLU A 875 -14.70 42.97 -6.54
N PRO A 876 -15.49 43.12 -7.63
CA PRO A 876 -16.63 42.23 -7.86
C PRO A 876 -16.22 40.77 -8.11
N LEU A 877 -15.04 40.54 -8.68
CA LEU A 877 -14.54 39.19 -8.95
C LEU A 877 -14.08 38.49 -7.66
N TYR A 878 -13.37 39.22 -6.77
CA TYR A 878 -13.04 38.70 -5.44
C TYR A 878 -14.28 38.41 -4.60
N GLN A 879 -15.28 39.29 -4.63
CA GLN A 879 -16.56 39.07 -3.93
C GLN A 879 -17.30 37.84 -4.47
N GLN A 880 -17.38 37.66 -5.79
CA GLN A 880 -18.00 36.49 -6.39
C GLN A 880 -17.26 35.20 -6.01
N SER A 881 -15.92 35.18 -6.07
CA SER A 881 -15.14 34.02 -5.64
C SER A 881 -15.38 33.67 -4.17
N LEU A 882 -15.40 34.68 -3.29
CA LEU A 882 -15.65 34.51 -1.87
C LEU A 882 -17.04 33.90 -1.61
N GLU A 883 -18.07 34.39 -2.31
CA GLU A 883 -19.45 33.90 -2.15
C GLU A 883 -19.59 32.44 -2.62
N ILE A 884 -18.97 32.08 -3.74
CA ILE A 884 -18.95 30.70 -4.23
C ILE A 884 -18.32 29.77 -3.17
N TYR A 885 -17.15 30.12 -2.64
CA TYR A 885 -16.49 29.31 -1.62
C TYR A 885 -17.30 29.19 -0.33
N LYS A 886 -17.91 30.30 0.15
CA LYS A 886 -18.77 30.28 1.35
C LYS A 886 -19.95 29.33 1.19
N ARG A 887 -20.58 29.35 0.02
CA ARG A 887 -21.75 28.50 -0.27
C ARG A 887 -21.39 27.02 -0.38
N LEU A 888 -20.26 26.70 -1.00
CA LEU A 888 -19.91 25.33 -1.34
C LEU A 888 -19.12 24.60 -0.25
N LEU A 889 -18.20 25.29 0.41
CA LEU A 889 -17.27 24.71 1.40
C LEU A 889 -17.62 25.09 2.84
N GLY A 890 -18.58 26.00 3.02
CA GLY A 890 -18.92 26.57 4.31
C GLY A 890 -17.99 27.72 4.73
N LEU A 891 -18.38 28.43 5.79
CA LEU A 891 -17.72 29.67 6.22
C LEU A 891 -16.31 29.46 6.79
N ASP A 892 -16.04 28.26 7.31
CA ASP A 892 -14.80 27.95 8.00
C ASP A 892 -13.76 27.28 7.07
N HIS A 893 -13.94 27.25 5.75
CA HIS A 893 -12.99 26.59 4.85
C HIS A 893 -11.69 27.41 4.63
N PRO A 894 -10.50 26.77 4.52
CA PRO A 894 -9.25 27.47 4.18
C PRO A 894 -9.29 28.32 2.90
N ASP A 895 -10.03 27.92 1.86
CA ASP A 895 -10.19 28.71 0.63
C ASP A 895 -11.08 29.95 0.81
N VAL A 896 -12.03 29.91 1.75
CA VAL A 896 -12.76 31.11 2.19
C VAL A 896 -11.78 32.08 2.85
N ALA A 897 -10.92 31.59 3.74
CA ALA A 897 -9.88 32.40 4.37
C ALA A 897 -8.91 33.01 3.35
N SER A 898 -8.53 32.27 2.31
CA SER A 898 -7.69 32.78 1.22
C SER A 898 -8.39 33.87 0.41
N SER A 899 -9.68 33.70 0.10
CA SER A 899 -10.45 34.70 -0.63
C SER A 899 -10.73 35.96 0.20
N LEU A 900 -11.01 35.81 1.49
CA LEU A 900 -11.11 36.93 2.44
C LEU A 900 -9.81 37.73 2.50
N ASN A 901 -8.67 37.05 2.58
CA ASN A 901 -7.36 37.69 2.62
C ASN A 901 -7.08 38.50 1.34
N ASN A 902 -7.41 37.97 0.16
CA ASN A 902 -7.21 38.70 -1.11
C ASN A 902 -8.11 39.94 -1.21
N LEU A 903 -9.38 39.83 -0.81
CA LEU A 903 -10.30 40.97 -0.78
C LEU A 903 -9.85 42.03 0.25
N ALA A 904 -9.34 41.61 1.41
CA ALA A 904 -8.79 42.49 2.41
C ALA A 904 -7.55 43.25 1.91
N GLU A 905 -6.71 42.58 1.12
CA GLU A 905 -5.54 43.20 0.51
C GLU A 905 -5.93 44.27 -0.51
N LEU A 906 -6.94 44.00 -1.34
CA LEU A 906 -7.49 45.00 -2.25
C LEU A 906 -7.96 46.25 -1.49
N TYR A 907 -8.70 46.08 -0.39
CA TYR A 907 -9.15 47.20 0.43
C TYR A 907 -8.00 47.94 1.11
N ARG A 908 -6.95 47.22 1.55
CA ARG A 908 -5.73 47.86 2.08
C ARG A 908 -5.06 48.73 1.02
N LEU A 909 -4.90 48.23 -0.21
CA LEU A 909 -4.30 48.97 -1.33
C LEU A 909 -5.15 50.20 -1.74
N GLN A 910 -6.47 50.15 -1.55
CA GLN A 910 -7.37 51.30 -1.71
C GLN A 910 -7.34 52.28 -0.53
N GLY A 911 -6.63 51.99 0.56
CA GLY A 911 -6.63 52.79 1.80
C GLY A 911 -7.88 52.60 2.67
N ARG A 912 -8.78 51.66 2.34
CA ARG A 912 -10.00 51.33 3.07
C ARG A 912 -9.69 50.39 4.25
N TYR A 913 -8.88 50.86 5.17
CA TYR A 913 -8.35 50.02 6.25
C TYR A 913 -9.43 49.47 7.20
N SER A 914 -10.52 50.21 7.42
CA SER A 914 -11.66 49.76 8.23
C SER A 914 -12.39 48.56 7.64
N ASP A 915 -12.36 48.42 6.31
CA ASP A 915 -13.01 47.32 5.59
C ASP A 915 -12.06 46.11 5.50
N ALA A 916 -10.75 46.35 5.43
CA ALA A 916 -9.72 45.30 5.35
C ALA A 916 -9.52 44.54 6.68
N GLU A 917 -9.46 45.27 7.81
CA GLU A 917 -9.17 44.69 9.13
C GLU A 917 -10.06 43.50 9.53
N PRO A 918 -11.42 43.59 9.45
CA PRO A 918 -12.28 42.47 9.83
C PRO A 918 -12.09 41.25 8.91
N LEU A 919 -11.81 41.46 7.63
CA LEU A 919 -11.60 40.36 6.68
C LEU A 919 -10.28 39.63 6.96
N TYR A 920 -9.21 40.36 7.28
CA TYR A 920 -7.94 39.76 7.70
C TYR A 920 -8.07 38.98 9.02
N GLN A 921 -8.80 39.53 10.00
CA GLN A 921 -9.04 38.85 11.27
C GLN A 921 -9.86 37.57 11.07
N GLN A 922 -10.91 37.60 10.25
CA GLN A 922 -11.70 36.42 9.91
C GLN A 922 -10.84 35.36 9.21
N SER A 923 -10.04 35.74 8.22
CA SER A 923 -9.11 34.82 7.53
C SER A 923 -8.14 34.15 8.50
N LEU A 924 -7.55 34.93 9.42
CA LEU A 924 -6.62 34.43 10.44
C LEU A 924 -7.29 33.41 11.37
N GLU A 925 -8.50 33.73 11.84
CA GLU A 925 -9.24 32.87 12.76
C GLU A 925 -9.65 31.55 12.12
N ILE A 926 -10.13 31.59 10.87
CA ILE A 926 -10.46 30.39 10.10
C ILE A 926 -9.24 29.47 9.96
N ARG A 927 -8.09 30.03 9.53
CA ARG A 927 -6.85 29.25 9.36
C ARG A 927 -6.34 28.67 10.67
N LYS A 928 -6.40 29.43 11.78
CA LYS A 928 -6.03 28.91 13.11
C LYS A 928 -6.90 27.73 13.54
N ARG A 929 -8.21 27.78 13.25
CA ARG A 929 -9.15 26.73 13.62
C ARG A 929 -8.98 25.46 12.78
N GLN A 930 -8.86 25.59 11.46
CA GLN A 930 -8.82 24.43 10.56
C GLN A 930 -7.44 23.82 10.36
N LEU A 931 -6.38 24.64 10.37
CA LEU A 931 -5.02 24.19 10.04
C LEU A 931 -4.12 24.13 11.28
N GLY A 932 -4.57 24.68 12.41
CA GLY A 932 -3.78 24.83 13.62
C GLY A 932 -2.96 26.12 13.64
N GLN A 933 -2.54 26.53 14.85
CA GLN A 933 -1.88 27.83 15.08
C GLN A 933 -0.51 27.96 14.43
N ASP A 934 0.17 26.83 14.22
CA ASP A 934 1.52 26.80 13.67
C ASP A 934 1.53 26.62 12.14
N HIS A 935 0.39 26.64 11.44
CA HIS A 935 0.37 26.43 9.98
C HIS A 935 1.05 27.58 9.21
N PRO A 936 1.80 27.31 8.12
CA PRO A 936 2.36 28.36 7.26
C PRO A 936 1.35 29.40 6.75
N ASP A 937 0.11 29.01 6.49
CA ASP A 937 -0.95 29.95 6.08
C ASP A 937 -1.42 30.87 7.21
N VAL A 938 -1.36 30.42 8.47
CA VAL A 938 -1.59 31.30 9.63
C VAL A 938 -0.51 32.38 9.65
N ALA A 939 0.76 32.01 9.43
CA ALA A 939 1.84 32.98 9.31
C ALA A 939 1.62 33.98 8.16
N THR A 940 1.06 33.54 7.04
CA THR A 940 0.68 34.43 5.93
C THR A 940 -0.41 35.42 6.33
N SER A 941 -1.48 34.98 7.01
CA SER A 941 -2.53 35.89 7.49
C SER A 941 -2.00 36.87 8.54
N LEU A 942 -1.15 36.42 9.46
CA LEU A 942 -0.47 37.30 10.44
C LEU A 942 0.38 38.37 9.74
N ASN A 943 1.15 37.97 8.72
CA ASN A 943 1.98 38.90 7.95
C ASN A 943 1.14 39.97 7.25
N ASN A 944 0.00 39.59 6.66
CA ASN A 944 -0.85 40.54 5.93
C ASN A 944 -1.58 41.49 6.88
N LEU A 945 -2.06 40.99 8.01
CA LEU A 945 -2.64 41.82 9.07
C LEU A 945 -1.58 42.78 9.66
N ALA A 946 -0.34 42.33 9.83
CA ALA A 946 0.77 43.18 10.23
C ALA A 946 1.04 44.30 9.21
N SER A 947 0.99 43.99 7.91
CA SER A 947 1.13 44.97 6.83
C SER A 947 0.01 46.03 6.86
N LEU A 948 -1.22 45.62 7.15
CA LEU A 948 -2.33 46.56 7.39
C LEU A 948 -2.03 47.50 8.57
N TYR A 949 -1.64 46.96 9.73
CA TYR A 949 -1.33 47.78 10.91
C TYR A 949 -0.12 48.70 10.66
N SER A 950 0.87 48.24 9.92
CA SER A 950 1.98 49.09 9.48
C SER A 950 1.50 50.24 8.59
N SER A 951 0.58 49.98 7.66
CA SER A 951 -0.04 51.00 6.79
C SER A 951 -0.91 52.01 7.57
N GLN A 952 -1.49 51.59 8.70
CA GLN A 952 -2.22 52.44 9.64
C GLN A 952 -1.30 53.23 10.61
N GLY A 953 0.02 52.99 10.60
CA GLY A 953 0.98 53.57 11.56
C GLY A 953 1.00 52.91 12.94
N ARG A 954 0.28 51.79 13.13
CA ARG A 954 0.25 50.98 14.37
C ARG A 954 1.45 50.04 14.43
N TYR A 955 2.64 50.61 14.50
CA TYR A 955 3.88 49.86 14.30
C TYR A 955 4.14 48.80 15.38
N SER A 956 3.77 49.05 16.64
CA SER A 956 3.94 48.08 17.73
C SER A 956 3.08 46.82 17.53
N ASP A 957 1.84 46.99 17.07
CA ASP A 957 0.95 45.87 16.76
C ASP A 957 1.46 45.08 15.55
N ALA A 958 1.94 45.79 14.52
CA ALA A 958 2.54 45.16 13.34
C ALA A 958 3.79 44.34 13.67
N GLU A 959 4.68 44.88 14.52
CA GLU A 959 5.92 44.23 14.92
C GLU A 959 5.66 42.87 15.58
N LEU A 960 4.69 42.81 16.51
CA LEU A 960 4.30 41.58 17.19
C LEU A 960 3.83 40.51 16.19
N LEU A 961 2.96 40.89 15.26
CA LEU A 961 2.40 39.95 14.28
C LEU A 961 3.44 39.48 13.25
N TYR A 962 4.35 40.36 12.81
CA TYR A 962 5.47 39.96 11.94
C TYR A 962 6.42 38.99 12.65
N GLN A 963 6.73 39.23 13.93
CA GLN A 963 7.58 38.32 14.72
C GLN A 963 6.92 36.93 14.88
N GLN A 964 5.62 36.88 15.18
CA GLN A 964 4.87 35.62 15.25
C GLN A 964 4.88 34.88 13.90
N SER A 965 4.61 35.58 12.80
CA SER A 965 4.68 35.02 11.44
C SER A 965 6.06 34.43 11.13
N LEU A 966 7.12 35.18 11.47
CA LEU A 966 8.50 34.76 11.27
C LEU A 966 8.84 33.50 12.07
N GLU A 967 8.42 33.42 13.33
CA GLU A 967 8.66 32.27 14.19
C GLU A 967 7.98 31.01 13.66
N ILE A 968 6.71 31.12 13.27
CA ILE A 968 5.94 30.01 12.69
C ILE A 968 6.63 29.49 11.42
N ARG A 969 7.01 30.39 10.48
CA ARG A 969 7.70 29.99 9.24
C ARG A 969 9.05 29.35 9.52
N LYS A 970 9.83 29.86 10.48
CA LYS A 970 11.11 29.25 10.89
C LYS A 970 10.92 27.84 11.43
N ARG A 971 9.86 27.62 12.24
CA ARG A 971 9.56 26.32 12.86
C ARG A 971 9.09 25.29 11.84
N GLN A 972 8.17 25.65 10.94
CA GLN A 972 7.55 24.71 10.01
C GLN A 972 8.30 24.51 8.69
N LEU A 973 8.91 25.57 8.16
CA LEU A 973 9.54 25.54 6.83
C LEU A 973 11.07 25.48 6.91
N GLY A 974 11.62 25.73 8.10
CA GLY A 974 13.05 25.85 8.34
C GLY A 974 13.59 27.27 8.09
N GLN A 975 14.75 27.57 8.69
CA GLN A 975 15.32 28.92 8.70
C GLN A 975 15.73 29.46 7.33
N ASP A 976 16.01 28.57 6.38
CA ASP A 976 16.44 28.92 5.03
C ASP A 976 15.27 28.98 4.02
N HIS A 977 14.01 28.96 4.45
CA HIS A 977 12.88 29.00 3.51
C HIS A 977 12.69 30.39 2.89
N PRO A 978 12.34 30.52 1.60
CA PRO A 978 12.03 31.82 0.98
C PRO A 978 10.97 32.64 1.75
N ASP A 979 9.95 32.00 2.33
CA ASP A 979 8.94 32.71 3.12
C ASP A 979 9.49 33.28 4.45
N VAL A 980 10.52 32.66 5.03
CA VAL A 980 11.23 33.23 6.19
C VAL A 980 11.94 34.51 5.76
N ALA A 981 12.58 34.51 4.58
CA ALA A 981 13.20 35.71 4.02
C ALA A 981 12.16 36.80 3.73
N THR A 982 10.97 36.45 3.23
CA THR A 982 9.86 37.39 3.06
C THR A 982 9.44 38.02 4.38
N SER A 983 9.28 37.23 5.46
CA SER A 983 8.94 37.77 6.79
C SER A 983 10.04 38.66 7.36
N LEU A 984 11.31 38.29 7.19
CA LEU A 984 12.45 39.12 7.58
C LEU A 984 12.46 40.46 6.85
N ASN A 985 12.21 40.44 5.53
CA ASN A 985 12.16 41.65 4.72
C ASN A 985 10.98 42.55 5.11
N ASN A 986 9.80 41.98 5.40
CA ASN A 986 8.65 42.77 5.86
C ASN A 986 8.89 43.40 7.23
N LEU A 987 9.55 42.69 8.15
CA LEU A 987 9.96 43.25 9.44
C LEU A 987 11.04 44.33 9.27
N ALA A 988 11.94 44.17 8.30
CA ALA A 988 12.92 45.19 7.96
C ALA A 988 12.25 46.48 7.44
N LEU A 989 11.27 46.36 6.54
CA LEU A 989 10.49 47.49 6.05
C LEU A 989 9.72 48.20 7.17
N LEU A 990 9.22 47.46 8.16
CA LEU A 990 8.61 48.06 9.35
C LEU A 990 9.63 48.87 10.16
N TYR A 991 10.83 48.34 10.37
CA TYR A 991 11.90 49.06 11.08
C TYR A 991 12.41 50.27 10.30
N GLU A 992 12.48 50.19 8.97
CA GLU A 992 12.72 51.35 8.11
C GLU A 992 11.66 52.45 8.36
N ALA A 993 10.37 52.11 8.37
CA ALA A 993 9.29 53.05 8.64
C ALA A 993 9.35 53.66 10.06
N GLN A 994 10.00 52.98 11.01
CA GLN A 994 10.29 53.49 12.36
C GLN A 994 11.63 54.26 12.46
N ASN A 995 12.36 54.44 11.35
CA ASN A 995 13.72 55.01 11.29
C ASN A 995 14.80 54.18 12.02
N LYS A 996 14.56 52.88 12.25
CA LYS A 996 15.50 51.91 12.85
C LYS A 996 16.34 51.23 11.76
N TYR A 997 17.19 52.02 11.10
CA TYR A 997 17.87 51.59 9.87
C TYR A 997 18.88 50.46 10.07
N VAL A 998 19.57 50.41 11.21
CA VAL A 998 20.59 49.37 11.49
C VAL A 998 19.94 48.00 11.63
N GLU A 999 18.82 47.95 12.37
CA GLU A 999 18.01 46.74 12.55
C GLU A 999 17.37 46.31 11.23
N ALA A 1000 16.83 47.26 10.46
CA ALA A 1000 16.28 47.01 9.13
C ALA A 1000 17.33 46.43 8.17
N GLU A 1001 18.54 47.00 8.15
CA GLU A 1001 19.63 46.53 7.29
C GLU A 1001 20.06 45.10 7.67
N SER A 1002 20.19 44.83 8.97
CA SER A 1002 20.54 43.49 9.48
C SER A 1002 19.53 42.41 9.05
N LEU A 1003 18.24 42.68 9.20
CA LEU A 1003 17.18 41.75 8.78
C LEU A 1003 17.13 41.59 7.26
N SER A 1004 17.29 42.68 6.51
CA SER A 1004 17.32 42.64 5.04
C SER A 1004 18.52 41.84 4.52
N LYS A 1005 19.68 41.93 5.17
CA LYS A 1005 20.87 41.11 4.84
C LYS A 1005 20.61 39.62 5.06
N GLN A 1006 19.94 39.27 6.15
CA GLN A 1006 19.54 37.88 6.41
C GLN A 1006 18.56 37.37 5.33
N ALA A 1007 17.54 38.16 5.00
CA ALA A 1007 16.58 37.83 3.94
C ALA A 1007 17.29 37.65 2.58
N LEU A 1008 18.19 38.57 2.22
CA LEU A 1008 18.98 38.50 1.00
C LEU A 1008 19.82 37.22 0.94
N ALA A 1009 20.52 36.88 2.02
CA ALA A 1009 21.34 35.66 2.07
C ALA A 1009 20.51 34.40 1.82
N ILE A 1010 19.31 34.32 2.39
CA ILE A 1010 18.38 33.19 2.17
C ILE A 1010 17.90 33.16 0.72
N PHE A 1011 17.44 34.30 0.17
CA PHE A 1011 16.99 34.37 -1.22
C PHE A 1011 18.10 34.01 -2.22
N GLN A 1012 19.32 34.51 -2.03
CA GLN A 1012 20.48 34.14 -2.85
C GLN A 1012 20.75 32.64 -2.80
N LYS A 1013 20.68 32.04 -1.61
CA LYS A 1013 20.92 30.61 -1.41
C LYS A 1013 19.83 29.73 -2.05
N ARG A 1014 18.55 30.12 -1.99
CA ARG A 1014 17.42 29.28 -2.42
C ARG A 1014 16.88 29.57 -3.81
N LEU A 1015 16.85 30.83 -4.21
CA LEU A 1015 16.25 31.30 -5.45
C LEU A 1015 17.32 31.73 -6.48
N GLY A 1016 18.56 31.94 -6.02
CA GLY A 1016 19.63 32.46 -6.85
C GLY A 1016 19.56 33.98 -7.04
N ASN A 1017 20.61 34.55 -7.65
CA ASN A 1017 20.79 36.01 -7.75
C ASN A 1017 19.83 36.68 -8.75
N GLN A 1018 19.31 35.92 -9.72
CA GLN A 1018 18.44 36.46 -10.78
C GLN A 1018 16.96 36.47 -10.40
N HIS A 1019 16.58 35.84 -9.29
CA HIS A 1019 15.18 35.85 -8.86
C HIS A 1019 14.74 37.27 -8.49
N PRO A 1020 13.52 37.72 -8.90
CA PRO A 1020 13.03 39.07 -8.60
C PRO A 1020 13.09 39.43 -7.11
N SER A 1021 12.66 38.52 -6.22
CA SER A 1021 12.77 38.71 -4.75
C SER A 1021 14.20 38.90 -4.27
N THR A 1022 15.19 38.20 -4.85
CA THR A 1022 16.61 38.37 -4.48
C THR A 1022 17.12 39.73 -4.92
N GLN A 1023 16.78 40.16 -6.13
CA GLN A 1023 17.16 41.47 -6.65
C GLN A 1023 16.55 42.61 -5.82
N ASN A 1024 15.27 42.47 -5.45
CA ASN A 1024 14.59 43.43 -4.59
C ASN A 1024 15.24 43.50 -3.19
N ALA A 1025 15.50 42.36 -2.55
CA ALA A 1025 16.20 42.33 -1.26
C ALA A 1025 17.60 42.95 -1.35
N ALA A 1026 18.33 42.73 -2.47
CA ALA A 1026 19.65 43.33 -2.69
C ALA A 1026 19.57 44.85 -2.82
N PHE A 1027 18.52 45.36 -3.49
CA PHE A 1027 18.24 46.78 -3.56
C PHE A 1027 17.92 47.38 -2.20
N VAL A 1028 17.03 46.76 -1.43
CA VAL A 1028 16.66 47.22 -0.08
C VAL A 1028 17.87 47.28 0.85
N VAL A 1029 18.72 46.24 0.86
CA VAL A 1029 19.96 46.24 1.66
C VAL A 1029 20.86 47.42 1.31
N LYS A 1030 21.07 47.69 0.02
CA LYS A 1030 21.92 48.79 -0.42
C LYS A 1030 21.31 50.16 -0.12
N LEU A 1031 20.01 50.30 -0.32
CA LEU A 1031 19.28 51.52 0.01
C LEU A 1031 19.44 51.85 1.50
N LEU A 1032 19.17 50.89 2.38
CA LEU A 1032 19.28 51.06 3.84
C LEU A 1032 20.72 51.38 4.28
N TYR A 1033 21.72 50.72 3.69
CA TYR A 1033 23.12 51.00 3.98
C TYR A 1033 23.51 52.44 3.62
N ILE A 1034 23.12 52.92 2.43
CA ILE A 1034 23.40 54.30 2.01
C ILE A 1034 22.61 55.32 2.86
N MET A 1035 21.35 55.03 3.21
CA MET A 1035 20.57 55.88 4.14
C MET A 1035 21.26 56.00 5.49
N SER A 1036 21.77 54.90 6.02
CA SER A 1036 22.55 54.88 7.27
C SER A 1036 23.81 55.73 7.17
N LEU A 1037 24.55 55.64 6.04
CA LEU A 1037 25.73 56.46 5.81
C LEU A 1037 25.38 57.95 5.66
N LEU A 1038 24.33 58.30 4.92
CA LEU A 1038 23.97 59.70 4.67
C LEU A 1038 23.14 60.32 5.79
N HIS A 1039 22.71 59.54 6.78
CA HIS A 1039 21.78 59.97 7.84
C HIS A 1039 20.50 60.61 7.29
N CYS A 1040 19.97 60.08 6.19
CA CYS A 1040 18.79 60.61 5.51
C CYS A 1040 17.65 59.58 5.46
N ASN A 1041 16.43 60.07 5.26
CA ASN A 1041 15.28 59.20 5.04
C ASN A 1041 15.20 58.75 3.56
N LYS A 1042 14.30 57.80 3.28
CA LYS A 1042 14.16 57.21 1.94
C LYS A 1042 13.76 58.22 0.86
N GLU A 1043 12.85 59.14 1.18
CA GLU A 1043 12.43 60.20 0.24
C GLU A 1043 13.62 61.07 -0.16
N THR A 1044 14.40 61.54 0.83
CA THR A 1044 15.59 62.36 0.58
C THR A 1044 16.62 61.59 -0.24
N LEU A 1045 16.84 60.29 0.03
CA LEU A 1045 17.77 59.49 -0.78
C LEU A 1045 17.26 59.29 -2.21
N LEU A 1046 15.96 59.06 -2.40
CA LEU A 1046 15.37 58.95 -3.73
C LEU A 1046 15.50 60.26 -4.50
N ASP A 1047 15.27 61.41 -3.86
CA ASP A 1047 15.48 62.73 -4.46
C ASP A 1047 16.95 62.94 -4.87
N ILE A 1048 17.90 62.55 -4.01
CA ILE A 1048 19.34 62.59 -4.32
C ILE A 1048 19.65 61.70 -5.53
N LEU A 1049 19.16 60.46 -5.54
CA LEU A 1049 19.39 59.51 -6.64
C LEU A 1049 18.76 60.03 -7.94
N GLN A 1050 17.57 60.62 -7.88
CA GLN A 1050 16.88 61.17 -9.04
C GLN A 1050 17.60 62.43 -9.57
N ALA A 1051 18.09 63.30 -8.69
CA ALA A 1051 18.92 64.45 -9.08
C ALA A 1051 20.24 64.02 -9.72
N LEU A 1052 20.91 63.00 -9.17
CA LEU A 1052 22.11 62.41 -9.76
C LEU A 1052 21.82 61.74 -11.12
N ALA A 1053 20.63 61.16 -11.30
CA ALA A 1053 20.25 60.52 -12.56
C ALA A 1053 20.00 61.56 -13.65
N GLN A 1054 19.35 62.68 -13.29
CA GLN A 1054 19.18 63.84 -14.16
C GLN A 1054 20.52 64.45 -14.56
N GLN A 1055 21.47 64.59 -13.62
CA GLN A 1055 22.83 65.07 -13.92
C GLN A 1055 23.61 64.13 -14.86
N ALA A 1056 23.27 62.83 -14.85
CA ALA A 1056 23.87 61.83 -15.73
C ALA A 1056 23.12 61.67 -17.07
N GLU A 1057 22.15 62.54 -17.38
CA GLU A 1057 21.32 62.49 -18.60
C GLU A 1057 20.59 61.15 -18.81
N LEU A 1058 20.24 60.45 -17.73
CA LEU A 1058 19.47 59.20 -17.80
C LEU A 1058 17.98 59.52 -18.03
N THR A 1059 17.40 58.96 -19.09
CA THR A 1059 16.04 59.29 -19.55
C THR A 1059 14.91 58.68 -18.71
N GLU A 1060 15.20 57.65 -17.90
CA GLU A 1060 14.26 57.04 -16.94
C GLU A 1060 14.96 56.78 -15.60
N PHE A 1061 14.26 56.97 -14.49
CA PHE A 1061 14.71 56.58 -13.15
C PHE A 1061 13.90 55.37 -12.69
N ASN A 1062 14.49 54.18 -12.79
CA ASN A 1062 13.87 52.91 -12.41
C ASN A 1062 14.73 52.18 -11.35
N THR A 1063 14.23 51.05 -10.83
CA THR A 1063 14.89 50.30 -9.74
C THR A 1063 16.29 49.80 -10.11
N GLU A 1064 16.54 49.42 -11.37
CA GLU A 1064 17.87 48.99 -11.83
C GLU A 1064 18.87 50.15 -11.83
N ILE A 1065 18.45 51.31 -12.32
CA ILE A 1065 19.27 52.53 -12.33
C ILE A 1065 19.54 52.98 -10.89
N ALA A 1066 18.50 53.04 -10.05
CA ALA A 1066 18.65 53.34 -8.64
C ALA A 1066 19.63 52.37 -7.95
N LEU A 1067 19.55 51.06 -8.23
CA LEU A 1067 20.47 50.06 -7.72
C LEU A 1067 21.92 50.28 -8.18
N ALA A 1068 22.12 50.58 -9.47
CA ALA A 1068 23.44 50.86 -10.02
C ALA A 1068 24.05 52.12 -9.41
N MET A 1069 23.24 53.15 -9.18
CA MET A 1069 23.67 54.38 -8.53
C MET A 1069 23.97 54.17 -7.04
N LEU A 1070 23.16 53.40 -6.32
CA LEU A 1070 23.45 53.00 -4.94
C LEU A 1070 24.79 52.23 -4.84
N LYS A 1071 25.05 51.30 -5.77
CA LYS A 1071 26.36 50.62 -5.87
C LYS A 1071 27.50 51.60 -6.12
N ARG A 1072 27.30 52.59 -6.98
CA ARG A 1072 28.30 53.63 -7.27
C ARG A 1072 28.60 54.47 -6.04
N LEU A 1073 27.56 54.91 -5.31
CA LEU A 1073 27.69 55.64 -4.05
C LEU A 1073 28.47 54.82 -3.02
N GLU A 1074 28.09 53.57 -2.82
CA GLU A 1074 28.78 52.64 -1.91
C GLU A 1074 30.28 52.49 -2.22
N SER A 1075 30.62 52.42 -3.51
CA SER A 1075 32.01 52.25 -3.96
C SER A 1075 32.84 53.55 -4.04
N ASN A 1076 32.22 54.72 -3.80
CA ASN A 1076 32.88 56.02 -3.98
C ASN A 1076 32.78 56.89 -2.71
N PRO A 1077 33.75 56.75 -1.78
CA PRO A 1077 33.79 57.50 -0.52
C PRO A 1077 33.84 59.02 -0.71
N GLU A 1078 34.48 59.50 -1.77
CA GLU A 1078 34.56 60.93 -2.10
C GLU A 1078 33.20 61.49 -2.49
N LEU A 1079 32.44 60.76 -3.31
CA LEU A 1079 31.08 61.13 -3.70
C LEU A 1079 30.12 61.10 -2.50
N LEU A 1080 30.23 60.09 -1.63
CA LEU A 1080 29.50 60.04 -0.36
C LEU A 1080 29.82 61.23 0.54
N SER A 1081 31.09 61.63 0.64
CA SER A 1081 31.51 62.81 1.40
C SER A 1081 31.11 64.14 0.77
N TYR A 1082 30.91 64.18 -0.55
CA TYR A 1082 30.42 65.37 -1.27
C TYR A 1082 28.90 65.54 -1.12
N ILE A 1083 28.15 64.44 -1.01
CA ILE A 1083 26.70 64.44 -0.85
C ILE A 1083 26.28 64.72 0.61
N ARG A 1084 27.05 64.23 1.59
CA ARG A 1084 26.90 64.61 3.01
C ARG A 1084 27.23 66.09 3.19
#